data_AF-A0A452H1I4-F1
#
_entry.id   AF-A0A452H1I4-F1
#
_cell.length_a   1.000
_cell.length_b   1.000
_cell.length_c   1.000
_cell.angle_alpha   90.00
_cell.angle_beta   90.00
_cell.angle_gamma   90.00
#
_symmetry.space_group_name_H-M   'P 1'
#
loop_
_entity.id
_entity.type
_entity.pdbx_description
1 polymer ?
#
loop_
_entity_poly.entity_id
_entity_poly.type
_entity_poly.pdbx_seq_one_letter_code
_entity_poly.pdbx_strand_id
1 'polypeptide(L)'
;LIVDHKLNMSQRCDTVAKKANVILGCINRVTVALSWVSRSCLKQHRMRPEISQLLVPLFYKQLKDHEAVAEYEQIKGVESSIFFIQHTAAESHSADSESYSNKFEASFLVSLSRYLLEQGYNKSQVTILTPYHGQVLKIRALLRSRDMGDMAVHAVDDFQGEENDIVLLSLVRSNREGRIGFLQDKNRLCVAFSRARKGFYCIGNLASIAAGSNSNLWKDILRLLKRKKLMGEGLTLVCQNHPDTKTVVNESSDFSKIPDGGCTLQCQARLECGHPCTRRCHPSDRDHSLYFCQFPCSKLCELNHRCPRKCKEPCEPCSVEVEKVIPKCGHLQTIPCHVPADHWLCQEPCKQLLECKHPCTRRCGEACSTCRCKEMIDVILPCSHVMRTECYKQKMPLSCLETCKQKLECGHHCKGNCYECVQGRLHVHCRNKCTRVLLCSHQCQESCFENCPPCKRKCPNKCRHSHCDKPCGEICFPCIQPCSWKCRHYRCTQLCSERCNRPRCNEPCQKSLKCSHPCAGLCGEPCPPKCRTCHRDELAEIFFGDEDEPEARFVVLEDCGHVLEVRGLDRWMDGEPDNAQAQHVQLKVCPKCATPIQHNTRYNNVIKAIQQKIKEIKLKIQGTREELEAGKQQLLLQLNSDRDLVAWMGMERSIMNTVSRQSLLDLENTLNFFASLSRLKQQARKCTVCTVARERNLKRKIEAVEHWIGRNRHAFTAQQLRECRNEIKRISYLGNIFERLSGYENKQASLPTEAVALANEAIGILQRQDPFTQSREESLQRVLEKIDEWLPAAELQLSEAERVMITEAMQFGRGHWYRCPQGHLYTIGECGRPMQQSSCPECGATIGGQNHTLTQDNVADDQILESASAQERE
;
A
#
# COMPACT_ATOMS: atom_id res chain seq x y z
N LEU A 1 67.59 -4.83 -15.75
CA LEU A 1 66.99 -4.67 -14.41
C LEU A 1 67.28 -3.26 -13.91
N ILE A 2 66.26 -2.43 -13.74
CA ILE A 2 66.39 -1.08 -13.14
C ILE A 2 65.93 -1.22 -11.69
N VAL A 3 66.86 -1.12 -10.74
CA VAL A 3 66.59 -1.32 -9.31
C VAL A 3 67.48 -0.37 -8.51
N ASP A 4 66.93 0.29 -7.49
CA ASP A 4 67.75 0.93 -6.45
C ASP A 4 67.82 0.00 -5.24
N HIS A 5 68.99 -0.60 -5.00
CA HIS A 5 69.23 -1.54 -3.90
C HIS A 5 69.12 -0.88 -2.51
N LYS A 6 68.97 0.46 -2.44
CA LYS A 6 68.66 1.22 -1.23
C LYS A 6 67.16 1.38 -0.98
N LEU A 7 66.31 0.77 -1.81
CA LEU A 7 64.87 0.64 -1.62
C LEU A 7 64.55 -0.83 -1.34
N ASN A 8 63.63 -1.12 -0.41
CA ASN A 8 63.28 -2.51 -0.06
C ASN A 8 62.41 -3.16 -1.16
N MET A 9 62.53 -4.49 -1.29
CA MET A 9 61.55 -5.33 -2.00
C MET A 9 60.42 -5.74 -1.02
N SER A 10 59.18 -5.84 -1.51
CA SER A 10 57.98 -5.96 -0.67
C SER A 10 58.03 -7.17 0.28
N GLN A 11 57.71 -6.94 1.56
CA GLN A 11 57.62 -7.98 2.59
C GLN A 11 56.26 -8.69 2.52
N ARG A 12 56.14 -9.69 1.65
CA ARG A 12 55.18 -10.79 1.77
C ARG A 12 55.89 -12.12 1.50
N CYS A 13 56.64 -12.61 2.50
CA CYS A 13 57.02 -14.02 2.63
C CYS A 13 57.55 -14.33 4.05
N ASP A 14 56.71 -15.05 4.79
CA ASP A 14 56.84 -15.86 6.00
C ASP A 14 58.10 -15.88 6.89
N THR A 15 57.81 -15.96 8.19
CA THR A 15 58.66 -16.28 9.34
C THR A 15 59.37 -17.65 9.26
N VAL A 16 59.12 -18.45 8.21
CA VAL A 16 59.82 -19.73 7.92
C VAL A 16 61.07 -19.50 7.07
N ALA A 17 61.18 -18.39 6.35
CA ALA A 17 62.31 -18.10 5.45
C ALA A 17 63.55 -17.51 6.14
N LYS A 18 63.49 -17.14 7.43
CA LYS A 18 64.66 -16.59 8.15
C LYS A 18 65.73 -17.64 8.52
N LYS A 19 65.43 -18.94 8.41
CA LYS A 19 66.42 -20.03 8.57
C LYS A 19 66.95 -20.59 7.23
N ALA A 20 66.40 -20.19 6.09
CA ALA A 20 66.88 -20.59 4.78
C ALA A 20 67.35 -19.35 4.00
N ASN A 21 68.66 -19.31 3.77
CA ASN A 21 69.44 -18.23 3.18
C ASN A 21 69.10 -17.97 1.68
N VAL A 22 67.84 -17.65 1.36
CA VAL A 22 67.30 -17.82 -0.02
C VAL A 22 66.96 -16.52 -0.76
N ILE A 23 66.80 -15.34 -0.12
CA ILE A 23 66.39 -14.12 -0.88
C ILE A 23 67.41 -12.97 -0.84
N LEU A 24 68.33 -12.93 0.14
CA LEU A 24 69.54 -12.10 0.04
C LEU A 24 70.56 -12.63 -0.98
N GLY A 25 70.32 -13.83 -1.52
CA GLY A 25 71.22 -14.54 -2.43
C GLY A 25 71.24 -14.01 -3.85
N CYS A 26 70.10 -13.71 -4.49
CA CYS A 26 70.09 -13.57 -5.95
C CYS A 26 70.70 -12.27 -6.50
N ILE A 27 70.47 -11.09 -5.88
CA ILE A 27 71.01 -9.83 -6.41
C ILE A 27 72.46 -9.57 -5.96
N ASN A 28 72.79 -9.88 -4.69
CA ASN A 28 74.16 -9.79 -4.19
C ASN A 28 75.08 -10.89 -4.78
N ARG A 29 74.59 -12.11 -5.06
CA ARG A 29 75.40 -13.10 -5.80
C ARG A 29 75.62 -12.68 -7.26
N VAL A 30 74.64 -12.04 -7.90
CA VAL A 30 74.78 -11.58 -9.30
C VAL A 30 75.77 -10.42 -9.43
N THR A 31 75.87 -9.52 -8.43
CA THR A 31 76.85 -8.42 -8.46
C THR A 31 78.26 -8.81 -8.03
N VAL A 32 78.43 -9.87 -7.22
CA VAL A 32 79.77 -10.32 -6.76
C VAL A 32 80.36 -11.43 -7.65
N ALA A 33 79.54 -12.29 -8.28
CA ALA A 33 80.03 -13.44 -9.06
C ALA A 33 80.21 -13.18 -10.57
N LEU A 34 79.64 -12.11 -11.11
CA LEU A 34 79.72 -11.80 -12.54
C LEU A 34 80.05 -10.31 -12.67
N SER A 35 81.20 -9.99 -13.24
CA SER A 35 81.72 -8.64 -13.47
C SER A 35 80.86 -7.85 -14.48
N TRP A 36 79.63 -7.49 -14.10
CA TRP A 36 78.72 -6.67 -14.90
C TRP A 36 78.96 -5.18 -14.64
N VAL A 37 79.09 -4.40 -15.71
CA VAL A 37 79.16 -2.94 -15.66
C VAL A 37 77.80 -2.37 -15.27
N SER A 38 77.68 -1.80 -14.08
CA SER A 38 76.48 -1.07 -13.66
C SER A 38 76.55 0.40 -14.10
N ARG A 39 75.50 0.92 -14.75
CA ARG A 39 75.35 2.35 -15.08
C ARG A 39 74.46 2.99 -14.02
N SER A 40 74.98 3.98 -13.28
CA SER A 40 74.24 4.67 -12.22
C SER A 40 73.68 6.01 -12.72
N CYS A 41 72.38 6.26 -12.53
CA CYS A 41 71.79 7.58 -12.75
C CYS A 41 72.03 8.44 -11.50
N LEU A 42 72.85 9.48 -11.63
CA LEU A 42 73.28 10.33 -10.51
C LEU A 42 72.57 11.68 -10.46
N LYS A 43 71.67 12.01 -11.40
CA LYS A 43 70.98 13.31 -11.46
C LYS A 43 69.52 13.16 -11.03
N GLN A 44 69.06 13.94 -10.05
CA GLN A 44 67.67 13.91 -9.55
C GLN A 44 66.86 15.10 -10.09
N HIS A 45 65.59 14.86 -10.40
CA HIS A 45 64.67 15.82 -11.03
C HIS A 45 63.40 16.10 -10.22
N ARG A 46 63.33 15.59 -8.98
CA ARG A 46 62.11 15.61 -8.16
C ARG A 46 62.14 16.69 -7.11
N MET A 47 63.16 16.64 -6.27
CA MET A 47 63.22 17.37 -5.01
C MET A 47 63.92 18.69 -5.23
N ARG A 48 63.44 19.74 -4.55
CA ARG A 48 64.24 20.94 -4.33
C ARG A 48 65.60 20.62 -3.70
N PRO A 49 66.68 21.37 -4.04
CA PRO A 49 68.02 21.16 -3.49
C PRO A 49 68.06 21.14 -1.95
N GLU A 50 67.21 21.93 -1.28
CA GLU A 50 67.12 21.96 0.18
C GLU A 50 66.66 20.63 0.78
N ILE A 51 65.83 19.88 0.06
CA ILE A 51 65.33 18.56 0.45
C ILE A 51 66.34 17.47 0.09
N SER A 52 66.91 17.50 -1.12
CA SER A 52 67.89 16.49 -1.57
C SER A 52 69.16 16.47 -0.70
N GLN A 53 69.51 17.60 -0.10
CA GLN A 53 70.60 17.73 0.88
C GLN A 53 70.39 16.94 2.18
N LEU A 54 69.16 16.50 2.50
CA LEU A 54 68.94 15.51 3.56
C LEU A 54 69.42 14.12 3.16
N LEU A 55 69.43 13.84 1.85
CA LEU A 55 69.77 12.54 1.30
C LEU A 55 71.27 12.40 1.01
N VAL A 56 71.97 13.51 0.77
CA VAL A 56 73.40 13.56 0.42
C VAL A 56 74.22 14.20 1.55
N PRO A 57 75.27 13.55 2.09
CA PRO A 57 75.85 12.25 1.73
C PRO A 57 75.24 11.05 2.47
N LEU A 58 74.21 11.26 3.30
CA LEU A 58 73.74 10.29 4.32
C LEU A 58 73.24 8.98 3.71
N PHE A 59 72.50 9.06 2.62
CA PHE A 59 71.95 7.92 1.90
C PHE A 59 72.65 7.73 0.55
N TYR A 60 72.95 8.80 -0.18
CA TYR A 60 73.64 8.76 -1.48
C TYR A 60 74.93 9.58 -1.45
N LYS A 61 76.03 9.05 -2.01
CA LYS A 61 77.34 9.72 -2.01
C LYS A 61 77.50 10.77 -3.13
N GLN A 62 76.86 10.58 -4.28
CA GLN A 62 77.15 11.34 -5.51
C GLN A 62 75.88 11.78 -6.27
N LEU A 63 74.75 11.99 -5.58
CA LEU A 63 73.51 12.47 -6.21
C LEU A 63 73.61 13.99 -6.45
N LYS A 64 73.28 14.45 -7.66
CA LYS A 64 73.30 15.86 -8.10
C LYS A 64 71.89 16.33 -8.47
N ASP A 65 71.59 17.59 -8.21
CA ASP A 65 70.30 18.20 -8.55
C ASP A 65 70.27 18.66 -10.00
N HIS A 66 69.11 18.56 -10.65
CA HIS A 66 68.85 19.17 -11.96
C HIS A 66 68.48 20.64 -11.81
N GLU A 67 68.90 21.50 -12.75
CA GLU A 67 68.66 22.96 -12.69
C GLU A 67 67.16 23.31 -12.53
N ALA A 68 66.30 22.60 -13.26
CA ALA A 68 64.84 22.73 -13.15
C ALA A 68 64.25 22.62 -11.72
N VAL A 69 64.88 21.89 -10.79
CA VAL A 69 64.37 21.79 -9.41
C VAL A 69 64.74 23.00 -8.55
N ALA A 70 65.73 23.80 -8.98
CA ALA A 70 66.12 25.03 -8.30
C ALA A 70 65.11 26.17 -8.54
N GLU A 71 64.35 26.10 -9.64
CA GLU A 71 63.32 27.09 -10.01
C GLU A 71 61.96 26.85 -9.35
N TYR A 72 61.82 25.78 -8.55
CA TYR A 72 60.56 25.48 -7.88
C TYR A 72 60.19 26.58 -6.87
N GLU A 73 58.93 27.03 -6.93
CA GLU A 73 58.36 28.02 -6.00
C GLU A 73 58.55 27.63 -4.52
N GLN A 74 58.63 28.64 -3.65
CA GLN A 74 58.60 28.42 -2.20
C GLN A 74 57.19 28.07 -1.74
N ILE A 75 57.09 27.37 -0.60
CA ILE A 75 55.78 27.04 -0.04
C ILE A 75 55.14 28.29 0.56
N LYS A 76 53.90 28.57 0.15
CA LYS A 76 53.09 29.69 0.62
C LYS A 76 52.73 29.48 2.09
N GLY A 77 52.77 30.58 2.86
CA GLY A 77 52.35 30.59 4.25
C GLY A 77 53.39 30.10 5.26
N VAL A 78 54.57 29.68 4.83
CA VAL A 78 55.60 29.09 5.70
C VAL A 78 56.96 29.68 5.36
N GLU A 79 57.81 29.89 6.36
CA GLU A 79 59.09 30.58 6.18
C GLU A 79 60.14 29.75 5.42
N SER A 80 60.09 28.43 5.55
CA SER A 80 61.10 27.53 4.99
C SER A 80 60.46 26.32 4.33
N SER A 81 60.91 25.94 3.12
CA SER A 81 60.43 24.77 2.38
C SER A 81 60.70 23.43 3.07
N ILE A 82 61.59 23.40 4.08
CA ILE A 82 61.94 22.22 4.85
C ILE A 82 62.06 22.57 6.34
N PHE A 83 61.40 21.81 7.21
CA PHE A 83 61.52 22.00 8.65
C PHE A 83 61.19 20.75 9.45
N PHE A 84 61.90 20.56 10.56
CA PHE A 84 61.71 19.45 11.49
C PHE A 84 61.20 19.97 12.84
N ILE A 85 59.94 19.66 13.15
CA ILE A 85 59.27 20.00 14.40
C ILE A 85 59.61 18.94 15.46
N GLN A 86 60.29 19.37 16.53
CA GLN A 86 60.66 18.51 17.65
C GLN A 86 59.63 18.62 18.79
N HIS A 87 59.28 17.48 19.39
CA HIS A 87 58.47 17.43 20.61
C HIS A 87 58.89 16.28 21.53
N THR A 88 58.34 16.24 22.74
CA THR A 88 58.57 15.17 23.73
C THR A 88 57.31 14.37 24.07
N ALA A 89 56.17 14.68 23.45
CA ALA A 89 54.89 13.99 23.67
C ALA A 89 55.00 12.47 23.48
N ALA A 90 54.46 11.71 24.43
CA ALA A 90 54.57 10.24 24.47
C ALA A 90 53.74 9.54 23.39
N GLU A 91 54.23 8.40 22.91
CA GLU A 91 53.49 7.51 22.02
C GLU A 91 52.37 6.75 22.76
N SER A 92 51.39 6.27 22.03
CA SER A 92 50.33 5.38 22.50
C SER A 92 50.38 4.06 21.74
N HIS A 93 50.18 2.95 22.44
CA HIS A 93 50.15 1.60 21.88
C HIS A 93 48.73 1.03 21.94
N SER A 94 48.23 0.49 20.83
CA SER A 94 46.93 -0.19 20.77
C SER A 94 47.14 -1.70 20.82
N ALA A 95 46.60 -2.37 21.84
CA ALA A 95 46.73 -3.82 22.01
C ALA A 95 46.11 -4.62 20.84
N ASP A 96 45.05 -4.10 20.21
CA ASP A 96 44.31 -4.80 19.14
C ASP A 96 45.02 -4.80 17.77
N SER A 97 46.00 -3.91 17.54
CA SER A 97 46.67 -3.77 16.22
C SER A 97 48.19 -3.89 16.25
N GLU A 98 48.79 -4.12 17.43
CA GLU A 98 50.24 -4.07 17.69
C GLU A 98 50.96 -2.88 17.03
N SER A 99 50.23 -1.77 16.87
CA SER A 99 50.69 -0.58 16.16
C SER A 99 50.74 0.63 17.08
N TYR A 100 51.53 1.62 16.68
CA TYR A 100 51.82 2.79 17.49
C TYR A 100 51.22 4.05 16.86
N SER A 101 50.79 4.97 17.71
CA SER A 101 50.26 6.26 17.28
C SER A 101 50.72 7.37 18.23
N ASN A 102 50.76 8.60 17.72
CA ASN A 102 51.07 9.78 18.50
C ASN A 102 50.01 10.85 18.22
N LYS A 103 49.15 11.10 19.21
CA LYS A 103 48.03 12.04 19.08
C LYS A 103 48.51 13.47 18.84
N PHE A 104 49.62 13.88 19.47
CA PHE A 104 50.17 15.22 19.33
C PHE A 104 50.60 15.47 17.87
N GLU A 105 51.40 14.55 17.31
CA GLU A 105 51.83 14.62 15.91
C GLU A 105 50.63 14.63 14.96
N ALA A 106 49.65 13.75 15.18
CA ALA A 106 48.47 13.64 14.34
C ALA A 106 47.63 14.94 14.34
N SER A 107 47.38 15.52 15.52
CA SER A 107 46.61 16.77 15.63
C SER A 107 47.35 17.97 15.04
N PHE A 108 48.67 18.02 15.18
CA PHE A 108 49.48 19.08 14.57
C PHE A 108 49.44 19.02 13.05
N LEU A 109 49.71 17.85 12.46
CA LEU A 109 49.72 17.68 11.00
C LEU A 109 48.35 17.97 10.38
N VAL A 110 47.25 17.58 11.02
CA VAL A 110 45.90 17.90 10.52
C VAL A 110 45.62 19.41 10.53
N SER A 111 46.06 20.13 11.57
CA SER A 111 45.95 21.60 11.58
C SER A 111 46.85 22.26 10.54
N LEU A 112 48.07 21.76 10.36
CA LEU A 112 48.98 22.27 9.33
C LEU A 112 48.45 22.03 7.92
N SER A 113 47.89 20.85 7.64
CA SER A 113 47.23 20.57 6.37
C SER A 113 46.08 21.53 6.10
N ARG A 114 45.23 21.80 7.10
CA ARG A 114 44.14 22.76 6.95
C ARG A 114 44.66 24.15 6.59
N TYR A 115 45.68 24.60 7.31
CA TYR A 115 46.32 25.89 7.05
C TYR A 115 46.87 25.98 5.62
N LEU A 116 47.54 24.94 5.13
CA LEU A 116 48.06 24.90 3.75
C LEU A 116 46.92 24.98 2.71
N LEU A 117 45.79 24.32 2.94
CA LEU A 117 44.61 24.47 2.06
C LEU A 117 44.08 25.91 2.07
N GLU A 118 44.05 26.55 3.24
CA GLU A 118 43.67 27.97 3.38
C GLU A 118 44.67 28.93 2.69
N GLN A 119 45.92 28.51 2.46
CA GLN A 119 46.90 29.23 1.62
C GLN A 119 46.66 29.09 0.10
N GLY A 120 45.68 28.27 -0.31
CA GLY A 120 45.33 28.01 -1.70
C GLY A 120 45.98 26.76 -2.29
N TYR A 121 46.51 25.84 -1.47
CA TYR A 121 46.93 24.53 -1.96
C TYR A 121 45.75 23.59 -2.15
N ASN A 122 45.79 22.76 -3.18
CA ASN A 122 44.79 21.72 -3.37
C ASN A 122 45.09 20.50 -2.49
N LYS A 123 44.04 19.76 -2.10
CA LYS A 123 44.18 18.53 -1.30
C LYS A 123 45.07 17.48 -1.97
N SER A 124 45.07 17.41 -3.30
CA SER A 124 45.94 16.52 -4.07
C SER A 124 47.41 16.87 -4.00
N GLN A 125 47.78 18.10 -3.64
CA GLN A 125 49.17 18.57 -3.57
C GLN A 125 49.84 18.30 -2.21
N VAL A 126 49.07 17.82 -1.22
CA VAL A 126 49.55 17.59 0.16
C VAL A 126 49.32 16.14 0.56
N THR A 127 50.38 15.42 0.92
CA THR A 127 50.30 14.05 1.45
C THR A 127 50.87 13.96 2.86
N ILE A 128 50.16 13.28 3.76
CA ILE A 128 50.71 12.88 5.06
C ILE A 128 51.27 11.45 4.98
N LEU A 129 52.52 11.28 5.39
CA LEU A 129 53.19 10.00 5.50
C LEU A 129 53.51 9.66 6.96
N THR A 130 53.45 8.38 7.30
CA THR A 130 53.83 7.88 8.63
C THR A 130 54.29 6.42 8.55
N PRO A 131 55.22 5.96 9.40
CA PRO A 131 55.72 4.59 9.35
C PRO A 131 54.77 3.55 9.95
N TYR A 132 53.72 3.96 10.69
CA TYR A 132 52.83 3.04 11.40
C TYR A 132 51.38 3.18 10.94
N HIS A 133 50.73 2.06 10.59
CA HIS A 133 49.31 2.05 10.21
C HIS A 133 48.38 2.55 11.33
N GLY A 134 48.72 2.32 12.61
CA GLY A 134 47.99 2.88 13.75
C GLY A 134 47.91 4.42 13.69
N GLN A 135 48.98 5.08 13.26
CA GLN A 135 49.00 6.52 13.06
C GLN A 135 48.18 6.95 11.82
N VAL A 136 48.20 6.17 10.73
CA VAL A 136 47.36 6.42 9.54
C VAL A 136 45.88 6.47 9.94
N LEU A 137 45.40 5.49 10.71
CA LEU A 137 44.01 5.44 11.18
C LEU A 137 43.67 6.64 12.06
N LYS A 138 44.59 7.03 12.96
CA LYS A 138 44.40 8.17 13.84
C LYS A 138 44.25 9.48 13.08
N ILE A 139 45.13 9.71 12.11
CA ILE A 139 45.13 10.92 11.27
C ILE A 139 43.86 10.96 10.41
N ARG A 140 43.49 9.85 9.77
CA ARG A 140 42.24 9.75 8.98
C ARG A 140 41.00 10.03 9.83
N ALA A 141 40.94 9.57 11.07
CA ALA A 141 39.83 9.87 11.98
C ALA A 141 39.73 11.37 12.29
N LEU A 142 40.86 12.04 12.54
CA LEU A 142 40.90 13.48 12.78
C LEU A 142 40.54 14.30 11.52
N LEU A 143 41.00 13.89 10.34
CA LEU A 143 40.67 14.54 9.08
C LEU A 143 39.17 14.49 8.77
N ARG A 144 38.53 13.33 9.00
CA ARG A 144 37.06 13.19 8.83
C ARG A 144 36.27 14.14 9.73
N SER A 145 36.73 14.35 10.97
CA SER A 145 36.05 15.28 11.89
C SER A 145 36.15 16.75 11.48
N ARG A 146 37.01 17.08 10.51
CA ARG A 146 37.27 18.46 10.04
C ARG A 146 36.94 18.66 8.57
N ASP A 147 36.11 17.78 7.98
CA ASP A 147 35.71 17.82 6.56
C ASP A 147 36.87 17.75 5.56
N MET A 148 37.92 17.02 5.93
CA MET A 148 39.14 16.81 5.13
C MET A 148 39.43 15.32 4.88
N GLY A 149 38.39 14.49 4.94
CA GLY A 149 38.53 13.02 4.91
C GLY A 149 39.10 12.44 3.61
N ASP A 150 39.11 13.23 2.54
CA ASP A 150 39.61 12.93 1.19
C ASP A 150 41.10 13.23 0.99
N MET A 151 41.79 13.78 2.00
CA MET A 151 43.21 14.08 1.92
C MET A 151 44.08 12.81 1.99
N ALA A 152 45.17 12.76 1.22
CA ALA A 152 46.03 11.59 1.12
C ALA A 152 46.83 11.32 2.41
N VAL A 153 46.63 10.14 3.00
CA VAL A 153 47.38 9.65 4.16
C VAL A 153 47.81 8.21 3.94
N HIS A 154 49.11 7.94 3.92
CA HIS A 154 49.67 6.62 3.59
C HIS A 154 50.73 6.18 4.59
N ALA A 155 50.87 4.86 4.76
CA ALA A 155 52.07 4.32 5.37
C ALA A 155 53.25 4.47 4.39
N VAL A 156 54.48 4.65 4.91
CA VAL A 156 55.67 4.86 4.05
C VAL A 156 55.89 3.73 3.05
N ASP A 157 55.66 2.48 3.46
CA ASP A 157 55.81 1.30 2.58
C ASP A 157 54.76 1.29 1.44
N ASP A 158 53.55 1.83 1.69
CA ASP A 158 52.46 1.89 0.71
C ASP A 158 52.65 3.05 -0.31
N PHE A 159 53.60 3.94 -0.06
CA PHE A 159 53.86 5.15 -0.87
C PHE A 159 55.14 5.05 -1.71
N GLN A 160 55.67 3.84 -1.90
CA GLN A 160 56.91 3.62 -2.65
C GLN A 160 56.66 3.79 -4.16
N GLY A 161 57.31 4.80 -4.76
CA GLY A 161 57.21 5.10 -6.20
C GLY A 161 56.42 6.38 -6.48
N GLU A 162 55.54 6.77 -5.55
CA GLU A 162 54.77 8.00 -5.60
C GLU A 162 55.60 9.22 -5.15
N GLU A 163 55.13 10.42 -5.51
CA GLU A 163 55.68 11.73 -5.11
C GLU A 163 54.56 12.77 -4.96
N ASN A 164 54.78 13.82 -4.15
CA ASN A 164 53.84 14.94 -4.05
C ASN A 164 54.55 16.27 -3.83
N ASP A 165 53.88 17.38 -4.13
CA ASP A 165 54.39 18.74 -3.97
C ASP A 165 54.79 19.03 -2.52
N ILE A 166 53.91 18.70 -1.56
CA ILE A 166 54.16 18.86 -0.12
C ILE A 166 53.96 17.53 0.59
N VAL A 167 54.98 17.11 1.36
CA VAL A 167 54.92 15.91 2.20
C VAL A 167 55.08 16.29 3.67
N LEU A 168 54.14 15.79 4.47
CA LEU A 168 54.11 15.94 5.92
C LEU A 168 54.40 14.59 6.56
N LEU A 169 55.51 14.44 7.29
CA LEU A 169 55.96 13.17 7.86
C LEU A 169 55.82 13.13 9.39
N SER A 170 55.08 12.16 9.91
CA SER A 170 54.99 11.86 11.35
C SER A 170 55.88 10.67 11.70
N LEU A 171 56.82 10.83 12.64
CA LEU A 171 57.75 9.77 13.07
C LEU A 171 57.18 8.87 14.17
N VAL A 172 56.20 9.34 14.93
CA VAL A 172 55.41 8.62 15.95
C VAL A 172 56.17 8.25 17.22
N ARG A 173 57.38 7.70 17.09
CA ARG A 173 58.13 7.06 18.18
C ARG A 173 58.58 8.07 19.23
N SER A 174 58.16 7.83 20.46
CA SER A 174 58.49 8.64 21.63
C SER A 174 58.21 7.83 22.90
N ASN A 175 59.22 7.06 23.33
CA ASN A 175 59.13 6.18 24.49
C ASN A 175 60.40 6.26 25.35
N ARG A 176 60.28 5.87 26.63
CA ARG A 176 61.38 5.88 27.59
C ARG A 176 62.42 4.78 27.33
N GLU A 177 62.03 3.72 26.64
CA GLU A 177 62.87 2.54 26.35
C GLU A 177 63.84 2.76 25.17
N GLY A 178 63.73 3.88 24.45
CA GLY A 178 64.56 4.19 23.27
C GLY A 178 64.30 3.28 22.07
N ARG A 179 63.14 2.60 22.01
CA ARG A 179 62.81 1.69 20.90
C ARG A 179 62.23 2.45 19.72
N ILE A 180 62.96 2.48 18.60
CA ILE A 180 62.56 3.25 17.40
C ILE A 180 62.05 2.40 16.23
N GLY A 181 62.13 1.06 16.33
CA GLY A 181 61.50 0.12 15.41
C GLY A 181 61.76 0.41 13.92
N PHE A 182 60.69 0.72 13.17
CA PHE A 182 60.71 1.03 11.73
C PHE A 182 61.78 2.06 11.36
N LEU A 183 62.03 3.05 12.24
CA LEU A 183 62.98 4.13 12.01
C LEU A 183 64.45 3.69 12.04
N GLN A 184 64.75 2.42 12.39
CA GLN A 184 66.11 1.85 12.29
C GLN A 184 66.47 1.49 10.84
N ASP A 185 65.48 1.24 9.97
CA ASP A 185 65.72 0.84 8.59
C ASP A 185 66.10 2.06 7.73
N LYS A 186 67.35 2.07 7.28
CA LYS A 186 67.91 3.12 6.43
C LYS A 186 67.18 3.25 5.09
N ASN A 187 66.75 2.15 4.48
CA ASN A 187 66.10 2.16 3.17
C ASN A 187 64.71 2.79 3.27
N ARG A 188 63.95 2.41 4.31
CA ARG A 188 62.61 2.98 4.57
C ARG A 188 62.66 4.46 4.92
N LEU A 189 63.66 4.89 5.69
CA LEU A 189 63.86 6.31 5.98
C LEU A 189 64.23 7.11 4.71
N CYS A 190 65.05 6.51 3.83
CA CYS A 190 65.37 7.09 2.52
C CYS A 190 64.12 7.28 1.66
N VAL A 191 63.19 6.31 1.66
CA VAL A 191 61.89 6.44 0.99
C VAL A 191 61.14 7.64 1.56
N ALA A 192 60.93 7.69 2.88
CA ALA A 192 60.14 8.74 3.53
C ALA A 192 60.65 10.16 3.23
N PHE A 193 61.98 10.36 3.22
CA PHE A 193 62.59 11.68 2.98
C PHE A 193 62.64 12.08 1.49
N SER A 194 62.41 11.14 0.57
CA SER A 194 62.56 11.37 -0.89
C SER A 194 61.26 11.57 -1.65
N ARG A 195 60.13 11.75 -0.95
CA ARG A 195 58.79 11.83 -1.57
C ARG A 195 58.33 13.25 -1.93
N ALA A 196 58.87 14.28 -1.26
CA ALA A 196 58.48 15.66 -1.49
C ALA A 196 59.13 16.24 -2.75
N ARG A 197 58.41 17.06 -3.51
CA ARG A 197 58.98 17.85 -4.60
C ARG A 197 59.39 19.25 -4.14
N LYS A 198 58.49 19.96 -3.47
CA LYS A 198 58.64 21.38 -3.11
C LYS A 198 58.75 21.62 -1.60
N GLY A 199 57.96 20.93 -0.78
CA GLY A 199 57.87 21.15 0.67
C GLY A 199 57.97 19.87 1.49
N PHE A 200 58.82 19.85 2.52
CA PHE A 200 59.00 18.70 3.40
C PHE A 200 58.99 19.09 4.89
N TYR A 201 57.96 18.68 5.61
CA TYR A 201 57.80 18.99 7.03
C TYR A 201 57.71 17.71 7.85
N CYS A 202 58.61 17.53 8.80
CA CYS A 202 58.68 16.32 9.61
C CYS A 202 58.43 16.65 11.08
N ILE A 203 57.62 15.86 11.77
CA ILE A 203 57.37 16.00 13.21
C ILE A 203 57.75 14.70 13.95
N GLY A 204 58.43 14.83 15.08
CA GLY A 204 58.79 13.69 15.91
C GLY A 204 59.67 14.01 17.12
N ASN A 205 59.84 13.03 18.00
CA ASN A 205 60.78 13.13 19.13
C ASN A 205 62.21 12.79 18.68
N LEU A 206 62.82 13.75 17.98
CA LEU A 206 64.14 13.64 17.39
C LEU A 206 65.26 13.29 18.38
N ALA A 207 65.20 13.84 19.60
CA ALA A 207 66.17 13.55 20.64
C ALA A 207 66.08 12.08 21.12
N SER A 208 64.87 11.58 21.40
CA SER A 208 64.64 10.17 21.76
C SER A 208 65.03 9.23 20.62
N ILE A 209 64.67 9.59 19.38
CA ILE A 209 64.94 8.75 18.20
C ILE A 209 66.45 8.61 17.94
N ALA A 210 67.22 9.70 18.08
CA ALA A 210 68.67 9.65 17.91
C ALA A 210 69.40 8.95 19.05
N ALA A 211 68.89 9.05 20.29
CA ALA A 211 69.43 8.33 21.45
C ALA A 211 69.18 6.82 21.34
N GLY A 212 67.98 6.42 20.86
CA GLY A 212 67.56 5.03 20.68
C GLY A 212 68.05 4.37 19.38
N SER A 213 68.77 5.09 18.52
CA SER A 213 69.30 4.54 17.27
C SER A 213 70.62 3.81 17.50
N ASN A 214 70.67 2.53 17.11
CA ASN A 214 71.91 1.74 17.10
C ASN A 214 72.91 2.20 16.02
N SER A 215 72.47 3.03 15.07
CA SER A 215 73.30 3.53 13.96
C SER A 215 73.62 5.01 14.12
N ASN A 216 74.72 5.48 13.52
CA ASN A 216 75.06 6.91 13.51
C ASN A 216 74.14 7.76 12.62
N LEU A 217 73.24 7.14 11.83
CA LEU A 217 72.41 7.82 10.84
C LEU A 217 71.56 8.95 11.44
N TRP A 218 70.76 8.67 12.48
CA TRP A 218 69.94 9.71 13.11
C TRP A 218 70.78 10.78 13.81
N LYS A 219 71.95 10.41 14.37
CA LYS A 219 72.89 11.37 14.95
C LYS A 219 73.48 12.30 13.88
N ASP A 220 73.78 11.79 12.68
CA ASP A 220 74.23 12.57 11.54
C ASP A 220 73.12 13.50 11.00
N ILE A 221 71.88 13.00 10.90
CA ILE A 221 70.70 13.80 10.52
C ILE A 221 70.51 14.95 11.52
N LEU A 222 70.53 14.69 12.83
CA LEU A 222 70.41 15.75 13.83
C LEU A 222 71.54 16.78 13.73
N ARG A 223 72.79 16.35 13.51
CA ARG A 223 73.91 17.29 13.31
C ARG A 223 73.68 18.17 12.08
N LEU A 224 73.18 17.60 10.98
CA LEU A 224 72.86 18.35 9.77
C LEU A 224 71.74 19.36 9.99
N LEU A 225 70.65 18.94 10.64
CA LEU A 225 69.49 19.79 10.93
C LEU A 225 69.86 20.95 11.87
N LYS A 226 70.64 20.69 12.92
CA LYS A 226 71.16 21.72 13.84
C LYS A 226 72.04 22.73 13.12
N ARG A 227 73.00 22.25 12.30
CA ARG A 227 73.92 23.13 11.56
C ARG A 227 73.19 24.05 10.60
N LYS A 228 72.13 23.57 9.95
CA LYS A 228 71.33 24.35 8.98
C LYS A 228 70.15 25.10 9.59
N LYS A 229 69.95 25.02 10.92
CA LYS A 229 68.81 25.61 11.63
C LYS A 229 67.44 25.18 11.06
N LEU A 230 67.34 23.93 10.60
CA LEU A 230 66.12 23.37 10.01
C LEU A 230 65.28 22.57 11.02
N MET A 231 65.52 22.76 12.32
CA MET A 231 64.77 22.10 13.39
C MET A 231 64.48 23.05 14.54
N GLY A 232 63.34 22.85 15.20
CA GLY A 232 62.90 23.63 16.36
C GLY A 232 61.62 23.05 16.95
N GLU A 233 61.13 23.63 18.05
CA GLU A 233 59.90 23.19 18.73
C GLU A 233 58.62 23.62 17.99
N GLY A 234 58.72 24.58 17.07
CA GLY A 234 57.59 25.05 16.27
C GLY A 234 57.99 25.51 14.88
N LEU A 235 56.99 25.55 14.01
CA LEU A 235 57.09 26.00 12.63
C LEU A 235 56.70 27.47 12.51
N THR A 236 57.50 28.29 11.84
CA THR A 236 57.16 29.70 11.56
C THR A 236 56.28 29.80 10.32
N LEU A 237 55.07 30.32 10.51
CA LEU A 237 54.10 30.64 9.47
C LEU A 237 54.16 32.14 9.11
N VAL A 238 53.95 32.48 7.84
CA VAL A 238 54.06 33.86 7.32
C VAL A 238 52.78 34.24 6.59
N CYS A 239 52.22 35.43 6.86
CA CYS A 239 51.01 35.86 6.16
C CYS A 239 51.32 36.30 4.72
N GLN A 240 50.61 35.75 3.73
CA GLN A 240 50.81 36.12 2.31
C GLN A 240 50.45 37.58 2.00
N ASN A 241 49.49 38.16 2.72
CA ASN A 241 49.08 39.56 2.53
C ASN A 241 49.91 40.53 3.38
N HIS A 242 50.56 40.03 4.45
CA HIS A 242 51.37 40.83 5.37
C HIS A 242 52.68 40.06 5.68
N PRO A 243 53.67 40.09 4.77
CA PRO A 243 54.90 39.29 4.91
C PRO A 243 55.70 39.54 6.19
N ASP A 244 55.57 40.73 6.79
CA ASP A 244 56.21 41.08 8.06
C ASP A 244 55.56 40.38 9.28
N THR A 245 54.35 39.85 9.13
CA THR A 245 53.64 39.15 10.20
C THR A 245 53.99 37.66 10.22
N LYS A 246 54.85 37.27 11.16
CA LYS A 246 55.28 35.88 11.40
C LYS A 246 54.62 35.32 12.66
N THR A 247 54.14 34.08 12.60
CA THR A 247 53.54 33.37 13.74
C THR A 247 54.19 32.00 13.91
N VAL A 248 54.73 31.72 15.10
CA VAL A 248 55.29 30.40 15.42
C VAL A 248 54.19 29.50 15.97
N VAL A 249 54.06 28.29 15.41
CA VAL A 249 53.12 27.27 15.87
C VAL A 249 53.86 26.04 16.40
N ASN A 250 53.65 25.72 17.69
CA ASN A 250 54.27 24.57 18.36
C ASN A 250 53.28 23.41 18.47
N GLU A 251 52.00 23.71 18.65
CA GLU A 251 50.93 22.72 18.81
C GLU A 251 49.67 23.04 18.00
N SER A 252 48.72 22.09 17.95
CA SER A 252 47.51 22.18 17.11
C SER A 252 46.60 23.38 17.44
N SER A 253 46.59 23.82 18.70
CA SER A 253 45.81 24.96 19.21
C SER A 253 46.36 26.31 18.72
N ASP A 254 47.66 26.41 18.45
CA ASP A 254 48.32 27.65 18.01
C ASP A 254 47.79 28.16 16.66
N PHE A 255 47.25 27.27 15.83
CA PHE A 255 46.59 27.63 14.57
C PHE A 255 45.33 28.48 14.77
N SER A 256 44.78 28.58 16.00
CA SER A 256 43.72 29.54 16.31
C SER A 256 44.18 31.01 16.26
N LYS A 257 45.50 31.26 16.37
CA LYS A 257 46.11 32.59 16.28
C LYS A 257 46.10 33.14 14.85
N ILE A 258 45.88 32.29 13.85
CA ILE A 258 45.91 32.61 12.42
C ILE A 258 44.58 32.20 11.76
N PRO A 259 43.46 32.87 12.12
CA PRO A 259 42.15 32.54 11.60
C PRO A 259 42.07 32.77 10.09
N ASP A 260 41.28 31.95 9.40
CA ASP A 260 41.03 32.02 7.95
C ASP A 260 42.30 31.95 7.08
N GLY A 261 43.39 31.36 7.58
CA GLY A 261 44.69 31.27 6.90
C GLY A 261 45.48 32.57 6.84
N GLY A 262 44.96 33.69 7.36
CA GLY A 262 45.65 34.97 7.38
C GLY A 262 46.07 35.41 8.78
N CYS A 263 46.47 36.69 8.90
CA CYS A 263 46.82 37.28 10.18
C CYS A 263 45.60 37.94 10.86
N THR A 264 45.78 38.44 12.08
CA THR A 264 44.71 39.06 12.87
C THR A 264 44.34 40.49 12.45
N LEU A 265 45.05 41.10 11.49
CA LEU A 265 44.76 42.44 10.98
C LEU A 265 43.42 42.46 10.22
N GLN A 266 42.73 43.60 10.20
CA GLN A 266 41.53 43.78 9.39
C GLN A 266 41.88 43.89 7.90
N CYS A 267 41.04 43.35 7.02
CA CYS A 267 41.34 43.38 5.58
C CYS A 267 41.20 44.78 4.98
N GLN A 268 40.13 45.51 5.32
CA GLN A 268 39.86 46.90 4.88
C GLN A 268 39.87 47.15 3.35
N ALA A 269 39.94 46.11 2.52
CA ALA A 269 39.85 46.23 1.07
C ALA A 269 38.51 46.84 0.64
N ARG A 270 38.54 47.72 -0.38
CA ARG A 270 37.33 48.36 -0.91
C ARG A 270 36.66 47.47 -1.95
N LEU A 271 35.41 47.11 -1.72
CA LEU A 271 34.60 46.32 -2.65
C LEU A 271 34.14 47.18 -3.84
N GLU A 272 33.70 46.54 -4.93
CA GLU A 272 33.16 47.23 -6.12
C GLU A 272 32.00 48.17 -5.78
N CYS A 273 31.17 47.83 -4.79
CA CYS A 273 30.08 48.68 -4.33
C CYS A 273 30.53 49.88 -3.48
N GLY A 274 31.84 50.10 -3.32
CA GLY A 274 32.44 51.21 -2.59
C GLY A 274 32.57 50.99 -1.08
N HIS A 275 31.96 49.94 -0.52
CA HIS A 275 32.01 49.59 0.90
C HIS A 275 33.29 48.83 1.29
N PRO A 276 33.78 48.96 2.54
CA PRO A 276 34.96 48.21 3.01
C PRO A 276 34.63 46.76 3.38
N CYS A 277 35.59 45.85 3.17
CA CYS A 277 35.55 44.49 3.70
C CYS A 277 35.68 44.49 5.23
N THR A 278 34.79 43.76 5.91
CA THR A 278 34.74 43.68 7.38
C THR A 278 35.41 42.40 7.93
N ARG A 279 35.97 41.54 7.07
CA ARG A 279 36.69 40.34 7.52
C ARG A 279 38.11 40.68 8.01
N ARG A 280 38.67 39.77 8.80
CA ARG A 280 40.12 39.75 9.07
C ARG A 280 40.86 39.36 7.80
N CYS A 281 42.15 39.66 7.74
CA CYS A 281 43.03 39.33 6.63
C CYS A 281 42.84 37.86 6.23
N HIS A 282 42.48 37.61 4.97
CA HIS A 282 42.32 36.26 4.43
C HIS A 282 43.03 36.15 3.07
N PRO A 283 43.89 35.14 2.85
CA PRO A 283 44.56 34.92 1.57
C PRO A 283 43.71 34.14 0.56
N SER A 284 42.60 33.54 0.98
CA SER A 284 41.75 32.68 0.14
C SER A 284 40.93 33.43 -0.92
N ASP A 285 40.54 34.68 -0.65
CA ASP A 285 39.78 35.54 -1.58
C ASP A 285 40.40 36.95 -1.62
N ARG A 286 41.58 37.08 -2.25
CA ARG A 286 42.33 38.34 -2.29
C ARG A 286 41.57 39.43 -3.05
N ASP A 287 40.89 39.04 -4.13
CA ASP A 287 40.15 39.96 -5.01
C ASP A 287 38.72 40.24 -4.52
N HIS A 288 38.30 39.65 -3.39
CA HIS A 288 36.96 39.80 -2.82
C HIS A 288 35.83 39.46 -3.80
N SER A 289 36.12 38.56 -4.74
CA SER A 289 35.19 38.08 -5.75
C SER A 289 34.08 37.21 -5.14
N LEU A 290 34.37 36.57 -4.01
CA LEU A 290 33.45 35.69 -3.29
C LEU A 290 32.82 36.38 -2.07
N TYR A 291 33.43 37.47 -1.59
CA TYR A 291 32.90 38.24 -0.46
C TYR A 291 31.71 39.12 -0.85
N PHE A 292 30.63 39.05 -0.06
CA PHE A 292 29.41 39.82 -0.31
C PHE A 292 29.23 40.96 0.68
N CYS A 293 28.99 42.16 0.14
CA CYS A 293 28.73 43.34 0.94
C CYS A 293 27.49 43.16 1.83
N GLN A 294 27.69 43.36 3.14
CA GLN A 294 26.63 43.24 4.16
C GLN A 294 26.00 44.59 4.53
N PHE A 295 26.47 45.71 3.96
CA PHE A 295 25.95 47.04 4.26
C PHE A 295 24.55 47.28 3.66
N PRO A 296 23.76 48.20 4.25
CA PRO A 296 22.47 48.62 3.70
C PRO A 296 22.59 49.19 2.28
N CYS A 297 21.59 48.95 1.44
CA CYS A 297 21.55 49.53 0.10
C CYS A 297 21.35 51.05 0.15
N SER A 298 22.11 51.79 -0.65
CA SER A 298 22.02 53.26 -0.73
C SER A 298 21.15 53.77 -1.89
N LYS A 299 20.47 52.88 -2.63
CA LYS A 299 19.64 53.24 -3.79
C LYS A 299 18.26 53.77 -3.36
N LEU A 300 17.74 54.74 -4.12
CA LEU A 300 16.43 55.37 -3.95
C LEU A 300 15.46 54.93 -5.06
N CYS A 301 14.16 54.86 -4.77
CA CYS A 301 13.11 54.69 -5.80
C CYS A 301 12.65 56.03 -6.40
N GLU A 302 11.78 56.00 -7.41
CA GLU A 302 11.27 57.21 -8.10
C GLU A 302 10.54 58.21 -7.18
N LEU A 303 9.97 57.74 -6.07
CA LEU A 303 9.35 58.56 -5.03
C LEU A 303 10.29 58.82 -3.83
N ASN A 304 11.60 58.70 -4.02
CA ASN A 304 12.67 58.99 -3.04
C ASN A 304 12.67 58.14 -1.76
N HIS A 305 12.05 56.95 -1.76
CA HIS A 305 12.16 56.01 -0.64
C HIS A 305 13.50 55.25 -0.66
N ARG A 306 14.11 55.05 0.51
CA ARG A 306 15.35 54.27 0.69
C ARG A 306 15.08 52.77 0.62
N CYS A 307 15.92 52.04 -0.12
CA CYS A 307 15.81 50.59 -0.22
C CYS A 307 16.08 49.90 1.14
N PRO A 308 15.18 49.03 1.64
CA PRO A 308 15.36 48.33 2.91
C PRO A 308 16.32 47.12 2.83
N ARG A 309 16.75 46.73 1.62
CA ARG A 309 17.59 45.54 1.40
C ARG A 309 19.08 45.83 1.58
N LYS A 310 19.88 44.76 1.62
CA LYS A 310 21.35 44.83 1.61
C LYS A 310 21.89 45.23 0.23
N CYS A 311 23.07 45.84 0.18
CA CYS A 311 23.65 46.44 -1.02
C CYS A 311 23.81 45.47 -2.22
N LYS A 312 24.00 44.17 -1.99
CA LYS A 312 24.14 43.16 -3.05
C LYS A 312 22.80 42.62 -3.54
N GLU A 313 21.73 42.75 -2.76
CA GLU A 313 20.43 42.24 -3.17
C GLU A 313 19.87 43.11 -4.31
N PRO A 314 19.30 42.50 -5.37
CA PRO A 314 18.63 43.25 -6.42
C PRO A 314 17.52 44.08 -5.77
N CYS A 315 17.48 45.38 -6.10
CA CYS A 315 16.45 46.26 -5.57
C CYS A 315 15.12 45.86 -6.20
N GLU A 316 14.23 45.31 -5.38
CA GLU A 316 12.84 45.06 -5.77
C GLU A 316 12.06 46.37 -5.90
N PRO A 317 10.95 46.38 -6.65
CA PRO A 317 10.06 47.52 -6.73
C PRO A 317 9.62 47.99 -5.34
N CYS A 318 9.56 49.31 -5.14
CA CYS A 318 9.29 49.92 -3.83
C CYS A 318 7.97 49.44 -3.22
N SER A 319 8.04 48.77 -2.07
CA SER A 319 6.88 48.23 -1.33
C SER A 319 6.29 49.19 -0.29
N VAL A 320 6.84 50.39 -0.14
CA VAL A 320 6.29 51.43 0.76
C VAL A 320 4.84 51.70 0.39
N GLU A 321 3.93 51.60 1.35
CA GLU A 321 2.50 51.81 1.18
C GLU A 321 2.18 53.31 1.08
N VAL A 322 1.43 53.70 0.04
CA VAL A 322 1.00 55.07 -0.20
C VAL A 322 -0.48 55.10 -0.57
N GLU A 323 -1.18 56.16 -0.18
CA GLU A 323 -2.59 56.33 -0.52
C GLU A 323 -2.73 56.83 -1.97
N LYS A 324 -3.48 56.10 -2.80
CA LYS A 324 -3.80 56.47 -4.17
C LYS A 324 -5.30 56.28 -4.41
N VAL A 325 -5.91 57.16 -5.21
CA VAL A 325 -7.30 57.02 -5.65
C VAL A 325 -7.35 56.14 -6.90
N ILE A 326 -8.15 55.07 -6.88
CA ILE A 326 -8.27 54.13 -8.01
C ILE A 326 -9.14 54.74 -9.12
N PRO A 327 -8.61 55.07 -10.31
CA PRO A 327 -9.33 55.86 -11.33
C PRO A 327 -10.65 55.24 -11.81
N LYS A 328 -10.74 53.90 -11.85
CA LYS A 328 -11.93 53.18 -12.36
C LYS A 328 -13.14 53.23 -11.44
N CYS A 329 -12.95 53.47 -10.14
CA CYS A 329 -14.03 53.41 -9.15
C CYS A 329 -14.03 54.54 -8.12
N GLY A 330 -13.01 55.39 -8.08
CA GLY A 330 -12.92 56.54 -7.19
C GLY A 330 -12.63 56.23 -5.72
N HIS A 331 -12.42 54.96 -5.35
CA HIS A 331 -12.10 54.58 -3.97
C HIS A 331 -10.64 54.89 -3.63
N LEU A 332 -10.42 55.42 -2.43
CA LEU A 332 -9.09 55.61 -1.84
C LEU A 332 -8.57 54.27 -1.33
N GLN A 333 -7.37 53.88 -1.75
CA GLN A 333 -6.75 52.63 -1.34
C GLN A 333 -5.28 52.86 -0.98
N THR A 334 -4.83 52.18 0.07
CA THR A 334 -3.41 52.11 0.43
C THR A 334 -2.75 51.05 -0.44
N ILE A 335 -1.88 51.44 -1.37
CA ILE A 335 -1.26 50.54 -2.34
C ILE A 335 0.26 50.71 -2.38
N PRO A 336 1.04 49.68 -2.78
CA PRO A 336 2.49 49.81 -2.87
C PRO A 336 2.91 50.90 -3.86
N CYS A 337 3.89 51.71 -3.47
CA CYS A 337 4.45 52.84 -4.19
C CYS A 337 4.67 52.57 -5.69
N HIS A 338 5.29 51.41 -6.01
CA HIS A 338 5.61 51.04 -7.39
C HIS A 338 4.41 50.67 -8.27
N VAL A 339 3.24 50.40 -7.68
CA VAL A 339 2.05 49.99 -8.43
C VAL A 339 1.29 51.23 -8.93
N PRO A 340 1.07 51.37 -10.24
CA PRO A 340 0.18 52.38 -10.80
C PRO A 340 -1.28 52.21 -10.32
N ALA A 341 -1.97 53.31 -10.05
CA ALA A 341 -3.33 53.28 -9.47
C ALA A 341 -4.40 52.68 -10.41
N ASP A 342 -4.16 52.70 -11.72
CA ASP A 342 -5.02 52.13 -12.77
C ASP A 342 -4.94 50.60 -12.90
N HIS A 343 -3.82 50.02 -12.46
CA HIS A 343 -3.56 48.58 -12.42
C HIS A 343 -3.97 47.90 -11.10
N TRP A 344 -4.32 48.69 -10.08
CA TRP A 344 -4.79 48.15 -8.81
C TRP A 344 -6.29 47.83 -8.85
N LEU A 345 -6.64 46.59 -8.55
CA LEU A 345 -8.03 46.15 -8.39
C LEU A 345 -8.51 46.58 -7.01
N CYS A 346 -9.57 47.39 -6.94
CA CYS A 346 -10.08 47.93 -5.68
C CYS A 346 -10.49 46.81 -4.71
N GLN A 347 -10.16 46.93 -3.42
CA GLN A 347 -10.48 45.92 -2.41
C GLN A 347 -11.87 46.08 -1.78
N GLU A 348 -12.58 47.18 -2.06
CA GLU A 348 -13.94 47.41 -1.56
C GLU A 348 -14.93 46.36 -2.09
N PRO A 349 -15.96 45.97 -1.32
CA PRO A 349 -16.99 45.05 -1.77
C PRO A 349 -17.77 45.63 -2.96
N CYS A 350 -18.07 44.79 -3.94
CA CYS A 350 -18.87 45.20 -5.08
C CYS A 350 -20.32 45.48 -4.65
N LYS A 351 -20.84 46.65 -5.02
CA LYS A 351 -22.23 47.07 -4.73
C LYS A 351 -23.24 46.62 -5.80
N GLN A 352 -22.81 45.86 -6.81
CA GLN A 352 -23.66 45.41 -7.92
C GLN A 352 -24.46 44.15 -7.55
N LEU A 353 -25.65 44.01 -8.15
CA LEU A 353 -26.44 42.78 -8.09
C LEU A 353 -26.12 41.89 -9.30
N LEU A 354 -26.07 40.58 -9.09
CA LEU A 354 -25.94 39.59 -10.16
C LEU A 354 -27.26 39.43 -10.94
N GLU A 355 -27.24 38.76 -12.10
CA GLU A 355 -28.46 38.45 -12.87
C GLU A 355 -29.52 37.70 -12.04
N CYS A 356 -29.08 36.88 -11.08
CA CYS A 356 -29.94 36.19 -10.12
C CYS A 356 -30.46 37.10 -9.00
N LYS A 357 -30.26 38.42 -9.09
CA LYS A 357 -30.67 39.48 -8.13
C LYS A 357 -30.05 39.37 -6.72
N HIS A 358 -29.05 38.51 -6.54
CA HIS A 358 -28.29 38.40 -5.30
C HIS A 358 -27.07 39.35 -5.30
N PRO A 359 -26.63 39.84 -4.12
CA PRO A 359 -25.47 40.73 -4.02
C PRO A 359 -24.19 40.05 -4.51
N CYS A 360 -23.38 40.80 -5.25
CA CYS A 360 -22.08 40.33 -5.69
C CYS A 360 -21.13 40.19 -4.48
N THR A 361 -20.48 39.03 -4.35
CA THR A 361 -19.49 38.76 -3.29
C THR A 361 -18.05 39.06 -3.72
N ARG A 362 -17.85 39.60 -4.93
CA ARG A 362 -16.53 39.98 -5.44
C ARG A 362 -16.16 41.42 -5.07
N ARG A 363 -14.92 41.77 -5.39
CA ARG A 363 -14.35 43.10 -5.19
C ARG A 363 -14.75 44.07 -6.31
N CYS A 364 -14.76 45.36 -5.99
CA CYS A 364 -15.07 46.43 -6.92
C CYS A 364 -14.07 46.46 -8.08
N GLY A 365 -14.57 46.47 -9.33
CA GLY A 365 -13.74 46.46 -10.55
C GLY A 365 -13.49 45.08 -11.17
N GLU A 366 -13.89 43.98 -10.50
CA GLU A 366 -13.92 42.65 -11.11
C GLU A 366 -15.19 42.45 -11.97
N ALA A 367 -15.07 41.71 -13.08
CA ALA A 367 -16.19 41.44 -13.98
C ALA A 367 -17.30 40.62 -13.27
N CYS A 368 -18.41 41.28 -12.96
CA CYS A 368 -19.53 40.69 -12.21
C CYS A 368 -20.30 39.62 -12.99
N SER A 369 -20.28 39.67 -14.33
CA SER A 369 -20.97 38.74 -15.23
C SER A 369 -20.49 37.28 -15.15
N THR A 370 -19.32 37.01 -14.57
CA THR A 370 -18.76 35.65 -14.42
C THR A 370 -18.87 35.09 -13.00
N CYS A 371 -19.62 35.76 -12.12
CA CYS A 371 -19.75 35.34 -10.72
C CYS A 371 -20.66 34.11 -10.58
N ARG A 372 -20.16 33.10 -9.85
CA ARG A 372 -20.98 31.99 -9.37
C ARG A 372 -21.64 32.39 -8.05
N CYS A 373 -22.93 32.71 -8.10
CA CYS A 373 -23.71 33.06 -6.91
C CYS A 373 -23.78 31.90 -5.91
N LYS A 374 -23.21 32.07 -4.72
CA LYS A 374 -23.15 31.06 -3.64
C LYS A 374 -24.32 31.15 -2.65
N GLU A 375 -25.29 32.02 -2.90
CA GLU A 375 -26.49 32.12 -2.06
C GLU A 375 -27.22 30.77 -2.04
N MET A 376 -27.61 30.30 -0.86
CA MET A 376 -28.29 29.02 -0.71
C MET A 376 -29.77 29.19 -1.01
N ILE A 377 -30.24 28.57 -2.10
CA ILE A 377 -31.64 28.59 -2.52
C ILE A 377 -32.26 27.20 -2.41
N ASP A 378 -33.58 27.17 -2.25
CA ASP A 378 -34.37 25.95 -2.30
C ASP A 378 -34.82 25.69 -3.75
N VAL A 379 -34.46 24.52 -4.28
CA VAL A 379 -34.82 24.08 -5.63
C VAL A 379 -35.74 22.87 -5.53
N ILE A 380 -36.93 22.96 -6.14
CA ILE A 380 -37.83 21.81 -6.30
C ILE A 380 -37.28 20.95 -7.44
N LEU A 381 -36.78 19.76 -7.09
CA LEU A 381 -36.27 18.80 -8.05
C LEU A 381 -37.41 18.13 -8.82
N PRO A 382 -37.16 17.51 -9.99
CA PRO A 382 -38.18 16.79 -10.73
C PRO A 382 -38.93 15.79 -9.85
N CYS A 383 -38.23 15.10 -8.93
CA CYS A 383 -38.79 14.19 -7.93
C CYS A 383 -39.73 14.83 -6.88
N SER A 384 -40.15 16.10 -7.06
CA SER A 384 -40.96 16.92 -6.14
C SER A 384 -40.33 17.25 -4.77
N HIS A 385 -39.20 16.64 -4.42
CA HIS A 385 -38.44 17.00 -3.22
C HIS A 385 -37.73 18.35 -3.36
N VAL A 386 -37.64 19.05 -2.23
CA VAL A 386 -36.90 20.30 -2.11
C VAL A 386 -35.45 20.00 -1.76
N MET A 387 -34.51 20.61 -2.47
CA MET A 387 -33.08 20.53 -2.14
C MET A 387 -32.47 21.92 -2.02
N ARG A 388 -31.77 22.14 -0.91
CA ARG A 388 -31.04 23.39 -0.66
C ARG A 388 -29.66 23.33 -1.34
N THR A 389 -29.40 24.24 -2.27
CA THR A 389 -28.14 24.28 -3.04
C THR A 389 -27.71 25.71 -3.35
N GLU A 390 -26.46 25.90 -3.77
CA GLU A 390 -25.96 27.21 -4.21
C GLU A 390 -26.67 27.65 -5.50
N CYS A 391 -27.08 28.91 -5.58
CA CYS A 391 -27.87 29.47 -6.69
C CYS A 391 -27.28 29.16 -8.07
N TYR A 392 -25.95 29.26 -8.24
CA TYR A 392 -25.30 28.94 -9.51
C TYR A 392 -25.44 27.46 -9.94
N LYS A 393 -25.66 26.54 -9.00
CA LYS A 393 -25.85 25.10 -9.24
C LYS A 393 -27.27 24.75 -9.68
N GLN A 394 -28.23 25.69 -9.63
CA GLN A 394 -29.62 25.43 -10.02
C GLN A 394 -29.77 24.91 -11.46
N LYS A 395 -28.87 25.31 -12.37
CA LYS A 395 -28.85 24.88 -13.77
C LYS A 395 -28.07 23.57 -14.01
N MET A 396 -27.48 22.98 -12.97
CA MET A 396 -26.73 21.72 -13.05
C MET A 396 -27.63 20.51 -12.79
N PRO A 397 -27.24 19.29 -13.23
CA PRO A 397 -27.93 18.07 -12.82
C PRO A 397 -27.79 17.85 -11.31
N LEU A 398 -28.89 18.00 -10.58
CA LEU A 398 -28.95 17.85 -9.13
C LEU A 398 -29.55 16.48 -8.75
N SER A 399 -28.88 15.78 -7.83
CA SER A 399 -29.31 14.47 -7.33
C SER A 399 -30.06 14.60 -6.01
N CYS A 400 -31.28 14.07 -5.92
CA CYS A 400 -32.09 14.14 -4.71
C CYS A 400 -31.58 13.18 -3.61
N LEU A 401 -31.31 13.72 -2.43
CA LEU A 401 -30.81 12.97 -1.27
C LEU A 401 -31.88 12.64 -0.22
N GLU A 402 -33.16 12.93 -0.50
CA GLU A 402 -34.27 12.60 0.40
C GLU A 402 -34.32 11.10 0.69
N THR A 403 -34.48 10.71 1.95
CA THR A 403 -34.45 9.31 2.38
C THR A 403 -35.63 8.53 1.82
N CYS A 404 -35.37 7.32 1.32
CA CYS A 404 -36.43 6.41 0.86
C CYS A 404 -37.22 5.87 2.07
N LYS A 405 -38.55 5.93 2.02
CA LYS A 405 -39.45 5.48 3.10
C LYS A 405 -40.07 4.10 2.86
N GLN A 406 -39.71 3.43 1.77
CA GLN A 406 -40.32 2.16 1.37
C GLN A 406 -39.90 1.00 2.28
N LYS A 407 -40.86 0.14 2.63
CA LYS A 407 -40.60 -1.16 3.27
C LYS A 407 -40.31 -2.21 2.19
N LEU A 408 -39.14 -2.85 2.26
CA LEU A 408 -38.71 -3.92 1.37
C LEU A 408 -39.41 -5.24 1.72
N GLU A 409 -39.42 -6.20 0.80
CA GLU A 409 -40.04 -7.53 0.99
C GLU A 409 -39.39 -8.32 2.13
N CYS A 410 -38.12 -8.07 2.42
CA CYS A 410 -37.44 -8.62 3.60
C CYS A 410 -37.95 -8.07 4.96
N GLY A 411 -38.98 -7.21 4.95
CA GLY A 411 -39.59 -6.62 6.14
C GLY A 411 -38.89 -5.36 6.66
N HIS A 412 -37.72 -5.01 6.12
CA HIS A 412 -36.93 -3.86 6.54
C HIS A 412 -37.25 -2.59 5.75
N HIS A 413 -37.04 -1.42 6.35
CA HIS A 413 -37.09 -0.13 5.64
C HIS A 413 -35.85 0.07 4.76
N CYS A 414 -36.06 0.59 3.55
CA CYS A 414 -34.99 0.93 2.62
C CYS A 414 -34.09 2.02 3.22
N LYS A 415 -32.76 1.82 3.16
CA LYS A 415 -31.75 2.79 3.63
C LYS A 415 -31.12 3.62 2.50
N GLY A 416 -31.71 3.59 1.31
CA GLY A 416 -31.28 4.42 0.17
C GLY A 416 -31.93 5.81 0.21
N ASN A 417 -31.53 6.66 -0.73
CA ASN A 417 -32.20 7.93 -1.01
C ASN A 417 -32.94 7.91 -2.36
N CYS A 418 -33.69 8.98 -2.65
CA CYS A 418 -34.48 9.13 -3.87
C CYS A 418 -33.64 8.95 -5.15
N TYR A 419 -32.41 9.49 -5.20
CA TYR A 419 -31.51 9.29 -6.35
C TYR A 419 -31.03 7.84 -6.46
N GLU A 420 -30.57 7.24 -5.35
CA GLU A 420 -30.13 5.84 -5.31
C GLU A 420 -31.26 4.85 -5.67
N CYS A 421 -32.49 5.16 -5.27
CA CYS A 421 -33.64 4.30 -5.50
C CYS A 421 -34.36 4.59 -6.83
N VAL A 422 -33.78 5.44 -7.69
CA VAL A 422 -34.36 5.88 -8.97
C VAL A 422 -35.81 6.35 -8.76
N GLN A 423 -36.00 7.26 -7.80
CA GLN A 423 -37.29 7.81 -7.37
C GLN A 423 -38.26 6.78 -6.78
N GLY A 424 -37.74 5.66 -6.27
CA GLY A 424 -38.54 4.57 -5.70
C GLY A 424 -38.90 3.47 -6.70
N ARG A 425 -38.40 3.54 -7.95
CA ARG A 425 -38.62 2.50 -8.97
C ARG A 425 -37.66 1.32 -8.84
N LEU A 426 -36.43 1.58 -8.36
CA LEU A 426 -35.36 0.58 -8.24
C LEU A 426 -34.69 0.68 -6.87
N HIS A 427 -35.11 -0.10 -5.89
CA HIS A 427 -34.59 0.03 -4.53
C HIS A 427 -33.18 -0.57 -4.38
N VAL A 428 -32.34 0.09 -3.59
CA VAL A 428 -31.03 -0.48 -3.22
C VAL A 428 -31.22 -1.75 -2.38
N HIS A 429 -30.21 -2.62 -2.38
CA HIS A 429 -30.23 -3.83 -1.55
C HIS A 429 -30.40 -3.48 -0.06
N CYS A 430 -31.00 -4.38 0.70
CA CYS A 430 -31.15 -4.16 2.14
C CYS A 430 -29.77 -4.08 2.80
N ARG A 431 -29.52 -2.98 3.53
CA ARG A 431 -28.27 -2.72 4.27
C ARG A 431 -28.38 -3.09 5.77
N ASN A 432 -29.44 -3.79 6.20
CA ASN A 432 -29.54 -4.31 7.57
C ASN A 432 -28.77 -5.61 7.70
N LYS A 433 -28.31 -5.96 8.91
CA LYS A 433 -27.64 -7.24 9.16
C LYS A 433 -28.64 -8.39 9.08
N CYS A 434 -28.26 -9.50 8.47
CA CYS A 434 -29.10 -10.69 8.46
C CYS A 434 -29.08 -11.37 9.83
N THR A 435 -30.25 -11.70 10.37
CA THR A 435 -30.41 -12.43 11.65
C THR A 435 -30.72 -13.92 11.46
N ARG A 436 -30.85 -14.39 10.22
CA ARG A 436 -31.23 -15.78 9.91
C ARG A 436 -30.11 -16.77 10.26
N VAL A 437 -30.52 -17.94 10.74
CA VAL A 437 -29.63 -19.08 11.00
C VAL A 437 -29.60 -19.98 9.77
N LEU A 438 -28.41 -20.27 9.27
CA LEU A 438 -28.18 -21.11 8.09
C LEU A 438 -28.39 -22.60 8.41
N LEU A 439 -28.49 -23.45 7.38
CA LEU A 439 -28.58 -24.92 7.49
C LEU A 439 -27.43 -25.55 8.32
N CYS A 440 -26.29 -24.87 8.38
CA CYS A 440 -25.15 -25.27 9.19
C CYS A 440 -25.20 -24.80 10.65
N SER A 441 -26.35 -24.26 11.08
CA SER A 441 -26.60 -23.68 12.40
C SER A 441 -25.72 -22.45 12.73
N HIS A 442 -25.06 -21.86 11.74
CA HIS A 442 -24.36 -20.59 11.87
C HIS A 442 -25.29 -19.42 11.56
N GLN A 443 -25.18 -18.33 12.31
CA GLN A 443 -25.82 -17.07 11.96
C GLN A 443 -25.17 -16.46 10.71
N CYS A 444 -25.99 -15.98 9.77
CA CYS A 444 -25.52 -15.27 8.58
C CYS A 444 -24.71 -14.02 8.97
N GLN A 445 -23.58 -13.79 8.29
CA GLN A 445 -22.69 -12.64 8.55
C GLN A 445 -22.86 -11.49 7.57
N GLU A 446 -23.76 -11.65 6.59
CA GLU A 446 -23.94 -10.71 5.49
C GLU A 446 -25.14 -9.78 5.73
N SER A 447 -25.31 -8.79 4.86
CA SER A 447 -26.52 -7.98 4.86
C SER A 447 -27.75 -8.83 4.51
N CYS A 448 -28.92 -8.40 4.99
CA CYS A 448 -30.18 -9.06 4.75
C CYS A 448 -30.41 -9.20 3.25
N PHE A 449 -30.63 -10.45 2.84
CA PHE A 449 -30.88 -10.83 1.46
C PHE A 449 -31.96 -11.91 1.47
N GLU A 450 -32.65 -12.10 0.36
CA GLU A 450 -33.73 -13.08 0.27
C GLU A 450 -33.20 -14.51 0.48
N ASN A 451 -32.08 -14.84 -0.15
CA ASN A 451 -31.34 -16.08 0.08
C ASN A 451 -30.00 -15.81 0.74
N CYS A 452 -29.77 -16.38 1.92
CA CYS A 452 -28.47 -16.18 2.57
C CYS A 452 -27.36 -16.90 1.78
N PRO A 453 -26.21 -16.24 1.56
CA PRO A 453 -25.11 -16.87 0.85
C PRO A 453 -24.52 -18.05 1.65
N PRO A 454 -23.77 -18.95 0.99
CA PRO A 454 -23.10 -20.06 1.65
C PRO A 454 -22.23 -19.59 2.82
N CYS A 455 -22.21 -20.38 3.89
CA CYS A 455 -21.50 -20.03 5.11
C CYS A 455 -19.98 -19.98 4.91
N LYS A 456 -19.34 -18.86 5.24
CA LYS A 456 -17.87 -18.68 5.14
C LYS A 456 -17.11 -19.09 6.41
N ARG A 457 -17.80 -19.47 7.49
CA ARG A 457 -17.15 -19.93 8.73
C ARG A 457 -16.44 -21.26 8.53
N LYS A 458 -15.54 -21.62 9.43
CA LYS A 458 -14.88 -22.94 9.43
C LYS A 458 -15.93 -24.05 9.46
N CYS A 459 -15.75 -25.09 8.64
CA CYS A 459 -16.67 -26.21 8.66
C CYS A 459 -16.59 -26.93 10.01
N PRO A 460 -17.73 -27.14 10.69
CA PRO A 460 -17.72 -27.80 11.99
C PRO A 460 -17.60 -29.33 11.84
N ASN A 461 -17.66 -29.87 10.61
CA ASN A 461 -17.53 -31.30 10.35
C ASN A 461 -16.15 -31.84 10.77
N LYS A 462 -16.16 -32.69 11.79
CA LYS A 462 -14.99 -33.39 12.32
C LYS A 462 -15.37 -34.82 12.70
N CYS A 463 -14.45 -35.75 12.56
CA CYS A 463 -14.56 -37.11 13.08
C CYS A 463 -13.34 -37.41 13.99
N ARG A 464 -13.28 -38.61 14.57
CA ARG A 464 -12.12 -39.03 15.38
C ARG A 464 -10.82 -39.20 14.58
N HIS A 465 -10.90 -39.19 13.25
CA HIS A 465 -9.75 -39.35 12.36
C HIS A 465 -9.22 -38.03 11.79
N SER A 466 -10.12 -37.09 11.48
CA SER A 466 -9.75 -35.82 10.83
C SER A 466 -10.84 -34.75 11.01
N HIS A 467 -10.52 -33.51 10.63
CA HIS A 467 -11.46 -32.39 10.56
C HIS A 467 -11.47 -31.78 9.16
N CYS A 468 -12.54 -31.07 8.81
CA CYS A 468 -12.67 -30.39 7.53
C CYS A 468 -12.12 -28.96 7.60
N ASP A 469 -11.12 -28.64 6.78
CA ASP A 469 -10.52 -27.30 6.69
C ASP A 469 -11.22 -26.35 5.73
N LYS A 470 -12.22 -26.84 4.99
CA LYS A 470 -12.97 -26.01 4.02
C LYS A 470 -13.95 -25.07 4.72
N PRO A 471 -14.37 -23.96 4.06
CA PRO A 471 -15.52 -23.18 4.48
C PRO A 471 -16.78 -24.04 4.63
N CYS A 472 -17.61 -23.71 5.61
CA CYS A 472 -18.78 -24.48 5.99
C CYS A 472 -19.83 -24.58 4.87
N GLY A 473 -19.88 -23.61 3.96
CA GLY A 473 -20.74 -23.62 2.77
C GLY A 473 -20.32 -24.63 1.71
N GLU A 474 -19.10 -25.15 1.77
CA GLU A 474 -18.57 -26.08 0.77
C GLU A 474 -18.89 -27.54 1.07
N ILE A 475 -18.81 -28.38 0.02
CA ILE A 475 -18.96 -29.83 0.13
C ILE A 475 -17.76 -30.41 0.88
N CYS A 476 -18.06 -31.16 1.94
CA CYS A 476 -17.08 -31.94 2.67
C CYS A 476 -16.86 -33.29 1.99
N PHE A 477 -15.61 -33.74 1.92
CA PHE A 477 -15.30 -35.09 1.47
C PHE A 477 -15.59 -36.11 2.58
N PRO A 478 -16.14 -37.30 2.24
CA PRO A 478 -16.44 -38.34 3.22
C PRO A 478 -15.14 -38.93 3.81
N CYS A 479 -15.16 -39.27 5.10
CA CYS A 479 -14.07 -39.96 5.77
C CYS A 479 -14.12 -41.46 5.47
N ILE A 480 -13.10 -41.97 4.77
CA ILE A 480 -12.98 -43.38 4.36
C ILE A 480 -12.25 -44.28 5.37
N GLN A 481 -11.93 -43.78 6.56
CA GLN A 481 -11.32 -44.60 7.62
C GLN A 481 -12.36 -45.54 8.25
N PRO A 482 -11.97 -46.72 8.78
CA PRO A 482 -12.88 -47.60 9.51
C PRO A 482 -13.54 -46.91 10.70
N CYS A 483 -14.83 -47.12 10.94
CA CYS A 483 -15.53 -46.48 12.06
C CYS A 483 -14.96 -46.92 13.42
N SER A 484 -14.63 -45.95 14.29
CA SER A 484 -14.07 -46.22 15.63
C SER A 484 -15.12 -46.56 16.69
N TRP A 485 -16.41 -46.61 16.35
CA TRP A 485 -17.50 -46.88 17.29
C TRP A 485 -17.55 -48.35 17.71
N LYS A 486 -16.90 -48.65 18.83
CA LYS A 486 -16.83 -49.99 19.44
C LYS A 486 -17.01 -49.90 20.96
N CYS A 487 -17.66 -50.89 21.55
CA CYS A 487 -17.65 -51.15 22.99
C CYS A 487 -17.42 -52.65 23.23
N ARG A 488 -17.53 -53.11 24.48
CA ARG A 488 -17.40 -54.54 24.81
C ARG A 488 -18.51 -55.40 24.18
N HIS A 489 -19.67 -54.81 23.87
CA HIS A 489 -20.86 -55.52 23.38
C HIS A 489 -21.04 -55.46 21.86
N TYR A 490 -20.60 -54.38 21.21
CA TYR A 490 -20.86 -54.13 19.79
C TYR A 490 -19.67 -53.47 19.09
N ARG A 491 -19.50 -53.74 17.78
CA ARG A 491 -18.46 -53.15 16.93
C ARG A 491 -19.04 -52.76 15.56
N CYS A 492 -18.79 -51.52 15.13
CA CYS A 492 -19.12 -51.08 13.77
C CYS A 492 -18.11 -51.62 12.75
N THR A 493 -18.56 -52.06 11.58
CA THR A 493 -17.69 -52.49 10.45
C THR A 493 -17.74 -51.56 9.25
N GLN A 494 -18.58 -50.54 9.28
CA GLN A 494 -18.78 -49.57 8.19
C GLN A 494 -17.68 -48.49 8.17
N LEU A 495 -17.56 -47.75 7.07
CA LEU A 495 -16.68 -46.58 6.98
C LEU A 495 -17.17 -45.46 7.88
N CYS A 496 -16.28 -44.56 8.27
CA CYS A 496 -16.59 -43.45 9.17
C CYS A 496 -17.69 -42.53 8.61
N SER A 497 -17.82 -42.37 7.30
CA SER A 497 -18.90 -41.59 6.66
C SER A 497 -20.24 -42.32 6.53
N GLU A 498 -20.25 -43.65 6.64
CA GLU A 498 -21.45 -44.46 6.41
C GLU A 498 -22.29 -44.61 7.68
N ARG A 499 -23.58 -44.88 7.55
CA ARG A 499 -24.43 -45.19 8.72
C ARG A 499 -23.88 -46.42 9.43
N CYS A 500 -23.69 -46.32 10.74
CA CYS A 500 -23.14 -47.39 11.54
C CYS A 500 -24.14 -48.54 11.66
N ASN A 501 -23.65 -49.77 11.50
CA ASN A 501 -24.45 -51.00 11.53
C ASN A 501 -24.62 -51.60 12.94
N ARG A 502 -24.47 -50.80 14.00
CA ARG A 502 -24.62 -51.25 15.40
C ARG A 502 -25.59 -50.35 16.19
N PRO A 503 -26.29 -50.89 17.19
CA PRO A 503 -27.17 -50.11 18.06
C PRO A 503 -26.39 -49.33 19.15
N ARG A 504 -27.12 -48.42 19.82
CA ARG A 504 -26.67 -47.76 21.05
C ARG A 504 -26.42 -48.79 22.14
N CYS A 505 -25.40 -48.59 22.97
CA CYS A 505 -25.16 -49.42 24.14
C CYS A 505 -25.77 -48.74 25.37
N ASN A 506 -26.66 -49.45 26.08
CA ASN A 506 -27.30 -48.96 27.30
C ASN A 506 -26.76 -49.64 28.57
N GLU A 507 -25.73 -50.46 28.43
CA GLU A 507 -25.09 -51.15 29.54
C GLU A 507 -24.33 -50.16 30.44
N PRO A 508 -24.43 -50.26 31.78
CA PRO A 508 -23.71 -49.40 32.71
C PRO A 508 -22.18 -49.48 32.56
N CYS A 509 -21.50 -48.39 32.89
CA CYS A 509 -20.04 -48.36 32.89
C CYS A 509 -19.44 -49.13 34.06
N GLN A 510 -18.58 -50.11 33.77
CA GLN A 510 -17.92 -50.98 34.75
C GLN A 510 -16.68 -50.35 35.41
N LYS A 511 -16.53 -49.02 35.35
CA LYS A 511 -15.38 -48.30 35.94
C LYS A 511 -15.77 -47.73 37.31
N SER A 512 -14.84 -47.79 38.26
CA SER A 512 -14.95 -47.06 39.52
C SER A 512 -14.27 -45.70 39.42
N LEU A 513 -14.89 -44.66 40.00
CA LEU A 513 -14.35 -43.31 40.06
C LEU A 513 -13.26 -43.18 41.14
N LYS A 514 -12.51 -42.06 41.15
CA LYS A 514 -11.47 -41.80 42.17
C LYS A 514 -12.00 -41.80 43.60
N CYS A 515 -13.28 -41.49 43.78
CA CYS A 515 -13.99 -41.55 45.06
C CYS A 515 -14.51 -42.98 45.40
N SER A 516 -14.03 -44.01 44.70
CA SER A 516 -14.40 -45.43 44.85
C SER A 516 -15.85 -45.80 44.55
N HIS A 517 -16.71 -44.83 44.22
CA HIS A 517 -18.09 -45.08 43.79
C HIS A 517 -18.17 -45.55 42.32
N PRO A 518 -19.20 -46.34 41.96
CA PRO A 518 -19.48 -46.73 40.58
C PRO A 518 -19.71 -45.53 39.65
N CYS A 519 -19.28 -45.65 38.39
CA CYS A 519 -19.52 -44.63 37.37
C CYS A 519 -21.00 -44.56 36.99
N ALA A 520 -21.57 -43.35 36.95
CA ALA A 520 -22.96 -43.11 36.52
C ALA A 520 -23.14 -43.04 34.99
N GLY A 521 -22.08 -43.32 34.22
CA GLY A 521 -22.08 -43.29 32.76
C GLY A 521 -22.39 -44.65 32.10
N LEU A 522 -22.35 -44.67 30.78
CA LEU A 522 -22.61 -45.86 29.96
C LEU A 522 -21.33 -46.51 29.41
N CYS A 523 -21.42 -47.79 29.05
CA CYS A 523 -20.33 -48.56 28.49
C CYS A 523 -19.91 -48.04 27.10
N GLY A 524 -18.63 -47.68 26.98
CA GLY A 524 -18.03 -47.21 25.72
C GLY A 524 -18.17 -45.71 25.46
N GLU A 525 -18.86 -44.97 26.33
CA GLU A 525 -18.99 -43.52 26.27
C GLU A 525 -18.04 -42.82 27.26
N PRO A 526 -17.72 -41.53 27.08
CA PRO A 526 -16.96 -40.75 28.06
C PRO A 526 -17.64 -40.77 29.42
N CYS A 527 -16.87 -41.07 30.48
CA CYS A 527 -17.41 -41.12 31.84
C CYS A 527 -17.71 -39.70 32.35
N PRO A 528 -18.87 -39.45 32.98
CA PRO A 528 -19.16 -38.19 33.64
C PRO A 528 -18.06 -37.81 34.64
N PRO A 529 -17.61 -36.54 34.67
CA PRO A 529 -16.55 -36.10 35.58
C PRO A 529 -17.01 -36.06 37.04
N LYS A 530 -18.33 -35.93 37.28
CA LYS A 530 -18.93 -35.85 38.61
C LYS A 530 -19.50 -37.22 39.02
N CYS A 531 -19.32 -37.56 40.29
CA CYS A 531 -19.86 -38.78 40.89
C CYS A 531 -21.29 -38.53 41.39
N ARG A 532 -22.23 -39.43 41.06
CA ARG A 532 -23.64 -39.37 41.50
C ARG A 532 -23.80 -39.39 43.03
N THR A 533 -22.95 -40.13 43.74
CA THR A 533 -23.00 -40.22 45.21
C THR A 533 -22.38 -39.00 45.89
N CYS A 534 -21.26 -38.49 45.38
CA CYS A 534 -20.56 -37.34 45.99
C CYS A 534 -21.12 -35.98 45.56
N HIS A 535 -21.78 -35.89 44.39
CA HIS A 535 -22.29 -34.65 43.80
C HIS A 535 -23.76 -34.86 43.37
N ARG A 536 -24.58 -35.34 44.31
CA ARG A 536 -25.99 -35.68 44.04
C ARG A 536 -26.75 -34.44 43.54
N ASP A 537 -26.66 -33.34 44.27
CA ASP A 537 -27.43 -32.11 44.01
C ASP A 537 -27.12 -31.48 42.64
N GLU A 538 -25.87 -31.59 42.17
CA GLU A 538 -25.45 -31.03 40.87
C GLU A 538 -25.84 -31.90 39.67
N LEU A 539 -26.12 -33.20 39.89
CA LEU A 539 -26.58 -34.14 38.87
C LEU A 539 -28.10 -34.40 38.94
N ALA A 540 -28.73 -33.98 40.03
CA ALA A 540 -30.16 -34.02 40.32
C ALA A 540 -30.91 -32.78 39.81
N GLU A 541 -30.21 -31.76 39.32
CA GLU A 541 -30.85 -30.57 38.73
C GLU A 541 -31.76 -30.99 37.56
N ILE A 542 -33.07 -30.97 37.82
CA ILE A 542 -34.11 -31.45 36.92
C ILE A 542 -34.09 -30.62 35.64
N PHE A 543 -33.81 -31.26 34.51
CA PHE A 543 -33.77 -30.62 33.20
C PHE A 543 -34.72 -31.33 32.20
N PHE A 544 -34.81 -32.66 32.26
CA PHE A 544 -35.72 -33.50 31.48
C PHE A 544 -36.79 -34.22 32.32
N GLY A 545 -36.72 -34.14 33.65
CA GLY A 545 -37.73 -34.70 34.57
C GLY A 545 -37.32 -36.01 35.23
N ASP A 546 -36.31 -36.70 34.69
CA ASP A 546 -35.92 -38.07 35.09
C ASP A 546 -34.57 -38.08 35.86
N GLU A 547 -33.95 -36.91 36.10
CA GLU A 547 -32.61 -36.78 36.69
C GLU A 547 -32.49 -37.25 38.15
N ASP A 548 -33.59 -37.28 38.89
CA ASP A 548 -33.64 -37.66 40.31
C ASP A 548 -33.78 -39.16 40.53
N GLU A 549 -34.02 -39.95 39.48
CA GLU A 549 -34.13 -41.41 39.60
C GLU A 549 -32.81 -42.01 40.13
N PRO A 550 -32.87 -43.01 41.04
CA PRO A 550 -31.66 -43.68 41.56
C PRO A 550 -30.83 -44.37 40.48
N GLU A 551 -31.50 -44.86 39.42
CA GLU A 551 -30.89 -45.55 38.28
C GLU A 551 -30.55 -44.62 37.10
N ALA A 552 -30.77 -43.31 37.24
CA ALA A 552 -30.47 -42.34 36.19
C ALA A 552 -28.99 -42.44 35.76
N ARG A 553 -28.79 -42.49 34.44
CA ARG A 553 -27.47 -42.55 33.82
C ARG A 553 -27.24 -41.29 33.00
N PHE A 554 -25.97 -40.92 32.88
CA PHE A 554 -25.59 -39.65 32.28
C PHE A 554 -24.59 -39.85 31.14
N VAL A 555 -24.76 -39.04 30.09
CA VAL A 555 -23.83 -38.94 28.95
C VAL A 555 -23.23 -37.55 28.92
N VAL A 556 -21.94 -37.49 28.59
CA VAL A 556 -21.22 -36.23 28.38
C VAL A 556 -21.24 -35.91 26.88
N LEU A 557 -21.71 -34.73 26.52
CA LEU A 557 -21.57 -34.21 25.17
C LEU A 557 -20.12 -33.74 24.96
N GLU A 558 -19.34 -34.43 24.13
CA GLU A 558 -17.91 -34.13 23.94
C GLU A 558 -17.67 -32.73 23.35
N ASP A 559 -18.66 -32.15 22.66
CA ASP A 559 -18.55 -30.82 22.04
C ASP A 559 -18.67 -29.65 23.02
N CYS A 560 -19.36 -29.83 24.16
CA CYS A 560 -19.57 -28.75 25.13
C CYS A 560 -19.32 -29.14 26.59
N GLY A 561 -19.04 -30.41 26.88
CA GLY A 561 -18.77 -30.93 28.23
C GLY A 561 -20.01 -31.06 29.13
N HIS A 562 -21.20 -30.66 28.67
CA HIS A 562 -22.42 -30.79 29.46
C HIS A 562 -22.76 -32.26 29.71
N VAL A 563 -23.15 -32.52 30.95
CA VAL A 563 -23.63 -33.82 31.44
C VAL A 563 -25.15 -33.78 31.42
N LEU A 564 -25.75 -34.72 30.69
CA LEU A 564 -27.21 -34.82 30.50
C LEU A 564 -27.67 -36.25 30.77
N GLU A 565 -28.90 -36.38 31.26
CA GLU A 565 -29.54 -37.68 31.45
C GLU A 565 -29.82 -38.35 30.10
N VAL A 566 -29.62 -39.68 30.06
CA VAL A 566 -29.62 -40.49 28.83
C VAL A 566 -30.99 -40.55 28.17
N ARG A 567 -32.07 -40.83 28.90
CA ARG A 567 -33.43 -40.99 28.36
C ARG A 567 -33.96 -39.68 27.77
N GLY A 568 -33.79 -38.57 28.48
CA GLY A 568 -34.13 -37.23 28.03
C GLY A 568 -33.35 -36.81 26.78
N LEU A 569 -32.03 -37.05 26.76
CA LEU A 569 -31.21 -36.73 25.60
C LEU A 569 -31.50 -37.65 24.39
N ASP A 570 -31.82 -38.91 24.61
CA ASP A 570 -32.26 -39.84 23.55
C ASP A 570 -33.57 -39.36 22.91
N ARG A 571 -34.58 -39.00 23.71
CA ARG A 571 -35.83 -38.39 23.22
C ARG A 571 -35.56 -37.12 22.42
N TRP A 572 -34.68 -36.25 22.89
CA TRP A 572 -34.28 -35.02 22.18
C TRP A 572 -33.63 -35.30 20.82
N MET A 573 -32.76 -36.31 20.76
CA MET A 573 -32.03 -36.67 19.54
C MET A 573 -32.89 -37.41 18.52
N ASP A 574 -33.83 -38.26 18.97
CA ASP A 574 -34.70 -39.08 18.11
C ASP A 574 -36.03 -38.38 17.71
N GLY A 575 -36.54 -37.42 18.50
CA GLY A 575 -37.85 -36.74 18.35
C GLY A 575 -38.89 -37.28 19.36
N GLU A 576 -39.83 -36.52 19.95
CA GLU A 576 -40.80 -35.55 19.40
C GLU A 576 -40.47 -34.04 19.58
N PRO A 577 -41.06 -33.15 18.74
CA PRO A 577 -41.03 -31.70 18.94
C PRO A 577 -42.25 -31.20 19.74
N ASP A 578 -42.01 -30.56 20.89
CA ASP A 578 -42.96 -29.59 21.41
C ASP A 578 -43.10 -28.45 20.38
N ASN A 579 -44.34 -28.22 19.95
CA ASN A 579 -44.82 -27.16 19.07
C ASN A 579 -44.47 -27.24 17.56
N ALA A 580 -45.57 -27.28 16.80
CA ALA A 580 -45.69 -27.30 15.35
C ALA A 580 -45.11 -26.05 14.66
N GLN A 581 -43.80 -26.06 14.43
CA GLN A 581 -43.16 -25.28 13.36
C GLN A 581 -42.28 -26.22 12.55
N ALA A 582 -42.51 -26.25 11.23
CA ALA A 582 -41.83 -27.09 10.27
C ALA A 582 -40.31 -27.12 10.53
N GLN A 583 -39.77 -28.29 10.89
CA GLN A 583 -38.35 -28.44 11.20
C GLN A 583 -37.51 -28.23 9.95
N HIS A 584 -36.89 -27.05 9.86
CA HIS A 584 -35.76 -26.80 8.96
C HIS A 584 -34.66 -27.86 9.20
N VAL A 585 -34.04 -28.39 8.14
CA VAL A 585 -32.88 -29.28 8.25
C VAL A 585 -31.74 -28.54 8.95
N GLN A 586 -31.58 -28.75 10.25
CA GLN A 586 -30.57 -28.11 11.10
C GLN A 586 -29.89 -29.16 11.97
N LEU A 587 -28.65 -28.87 12.39
CA LEU A 587 -27.94 -29.72 13.34
C LEU A 587 -28.65 -29.69 14.70
N LYS A 588 -28.83 -30.86 15.32
CA LYS A 588 -29.30 -30.95 16.71
C LYS A 588 -28.29 -30.25 17.61
N VAL A 589 -28.78 -29.44 18.55
CA VAL A 589 -27.97 -28.66 19.48
C VAL A 589 -28.10 -29.19 20.90
N CYS A 590 -27.13 -28.87 21.75
CA CYS A 590 -27.18 -29.12 23.17
C CYS A 590 -28.34 -28.33 23.79
N PRO A 591 -29.25 -28.99 24.53
CA PRO A 591 -30.37 -28.33 25.20
C PRO A 591 -29.96 -27.24 26.21
N LYS A 592 -28.82 -27.40 26.89
CA LYS A 592 -28.34 -26.45 27.92
C LYS A 592 -27.66 -25.20 27.35
N CYS A 593 -26.95 -25.33 26.22
CA CYS A 593 -26.09 -24.25 25.72
C CYS A 593 -26.19 -23.98 24.20
N ALA A 594 -27.12 -24.62 23.51
CA ALA A 594 -27.32 -24.54 22.06
C ALA A 594 -26.07 -24.87 21.20
N THR A 595 -25.03 -25.49 21.77
CA THR A 595 -23.84 -25.93 21.00
C THR A 595 -24.21 -27.10 20.08
N PRO A 596 -23.93 -27.05 18.77
CA PRO A 596 -24.23 -28.15 17.85
C PRO A 596 -23.60 -29.49 18.28
N ILE A 597 -24.40 -30.55 18.30
CA ILE A 597 -23.96 -31.90 18.66
C ILE A 597 -23.42 -32.58 17.40
N GLN A 598 -22.11 -32.81 17.37
CA GLN A 598 -21.40 -33.33 16.21
C GLN A 598 -20.50 -34.51 16.53
N HIS A 599 -20.02 -34.57 17.77
CA HIS A 599 -19.09 -35.56 18.27
C HIS A 599 -19.70 -36.28 19.46
N ASN A 600 -20.45 -37.34 19.18
CA ASN A 600 -20.85 -38.29 20.20
C ASN A 600 -21.15 -39.65 19.54
N THR A 601 -20.47 -40.69 20.02
CA THR A 601 -20.54 -42.01 19.41
C THR A 601 -21.95 -42.58 19.40
N ARG A 602 -22.71 -42.38 20.49
CA ARG A 602 -24.10 -42.84 20.66
C ARG A 602 -25.05 -42.32 19.58
N TYR A 603 -24.88 -41.06 19.19
CA TYR A 603 -25.78 -40.36 18.26
C TYR A 603 -25.25 -40.25 16.83
N ASN A 604 -24.17 -40.97 16.51
CA ASN A 604 -23.53 -40.94 15.19
C ASN A 604 -24.50 -41.17 14.03
N ASN A 605 -25.47 -42.08 14.16
CA ASN A 605 -26.43 -42.37 13.08
C ASN A 605 -27.37 -41.17 12.80
N VAL A 606 -27.83 -40.48 13.85
CA VAL A 606 -28.67 -39.26 13.73
C VAL A 606 -27.85 -38.13 13.11
N ILE A 607 -26.63 -37.91 13.61
CA ILE A 607 -25.72 -36.87 13.11
C ILE A 607 -25.40 -37.09 11.63
N LYS A 608 -25.03 -38.31 11.24
CA LYS A 608 -24.73 -38.67 9.85
C LYS A 608 -25.93 -38.49 8.92
N ALA A 609 -27.14 -38.83 9.38
CA ALA A 609 -28.35 -38.64 8.59
C ALA A 609 -28.63 -37.15 8.30
N ILE A 610 -28.44 -36.27 9.30
CA ILE A 610 -28.59 -34.82 9.12
C ILE A 610 -27.48 -34.27 8.21
N GLN A 611 -26.23 -34.69 8.40
CA GLN A 611 -25.10 -34.29 7.55
C GLN A 611 -25.29 -34.67 6.08
N GLN A 612 -25.87 -35.85 5.81
CA GLN A 612 -26.18 -36.30 4.45
C GLN A 612 -27.24 -35.40 3.78
N LYS A 613 -28.33 -35.05 4.50
CA LYS A 613 -29.35 -34.11 3.99
C LYS A 613 -28.74 -32.73 3.70
N ILE A 614 -27.86 -32.22 4.57
CA ILE A 614 -27.14 -30.96 4.36
C ILE A 614 -26.24 -31.04 3.11
N LYS A 615 -25.56 -32.18 2.89
CA LYS A 615 -24.71 -32.41 1.73
C LYS A 615 -25.50 -32.37 0.42
N GLU A 616 -26.67 -33.00 0.37
CA GLU A 616 -27.56 -32.99 -0.80
C GLU A 616 -28.04 -31.58 -1.14
N ILE A 617 -28.38 -30.78 -0.14
CA ILE A 617 -28.77 -29.37 -0.35
C ILE A 617 -27.59 -28.55 -0.88
N LYS A 618 -26.38 -28.74 -0.33
CA LYS A 618 -25.17 -28.05 -0.81
C LYS A 618 -24.86 -28.41 -2.27
N LEU A 619 -24.99 -29.68 -2.66
CA LEU A 619 -24.82 -30.13 -4.04
C LEU A 619 -25.80 -29.41 -4.98
N LYS A 620 -27.07 -29.30 -4.59
CA LYS A 620 -28.09 -28.59 -5.39
C LYS A 620 -27.81 -27.08 -5.55
N ILE A 621 -27.12 -26.44 -4.59
CA ILE A 621 -26.78 -25.01 -4.64
C ILE A 621 -25.49 -24.78 -5.46
N GLN A 622 -24.52 -25.67 -5.33
CA GLN A 622 -23.24 -25.54 -6.04
C GLN A 622 -23.34 -25.96 -7.50
N GLY A 623 -24.18 -26.94 -7.85
CA GLY A 623 -24.26 -27.53 -9.19
C GLY A 623 -23.15 -28.56 -9.41
N THR A 624 -23.25 -29.35 -10.49
CA THR A 624 -22.14 -30.23 -10.89
C THR A 624 -21.05 -29.45 -11.62
N ARG A 625 -19.88 -30.05 -11.78
CA ARG A 625 -18.77 -29.40 -12.48
C ARG A 625 -19.11 -29.16 -13.95
N GLU A 626 -19.78 -30.12 -14.59
CA GLU A 626 -20.20 -30.06 -15.98
C GLU A 626 -21.22 -28.92 -16.20
N GLU A 627 -22.21 -28.80 -15.31
CA GLU A 627 -23.19 -27.70 -15.35
C GLU A 627 -22.52 -26.33 -15.20
N LEU A 628 -21.53 -26.22 -14.30
CA LEU A 628 -20.80 -24.98 -14.09
C LEU A 628 -19.93 -24.61 -15.30
N GLU A 629 -19.24 -25.57 -15.91
CA GLU A 629 -18.40 -25.34 -17.08
C GLU A 629 -19.25 -24.99 -18.31
N ALA A 630 -20.35 -25.69 -18.54
CA ALA A 630 -21.30 -25.39 -19.62
C ALA A 630 -21.92 -23.99 -19.46
N GLY A 631 -22.42 -23.66 -18.27
CA GLY A 631 -22.99 -22.35 -17.99
C GLY A 631 -21.97 -21.20 -18.16
N LYS A 632 -20.71 -21.41 -17.77
CA LYS A 632 -19.64 -20.42 -18.01
C LYS A 632 -19.40 -20.20 -19.50
N GLN A 633 -19.33 -21.26 -20.29
CA GLN A 633 -19.12 -21.16 -21.74
C GLN A 633 -20.28 -20.41 -22.41
N GLN A 634 -21.52 -20.71 -22.02
CA GLN A 634 -22.70 -20.01 -22.53
C GLN A 634 -22.66 -18.51 -22.23
N LEU A 635 -22.34 -18.11 -21.00
CA LEU A 635 -22.25 -16.69 -20.62
C LEU A 635 -21.11 -15.95 -21.34
N LEU A 636 -19.97 -16.62 -21.57
CA LEU A 636 -18.86 -16.06 -22.33
C LEU A 636 -19.20 -15.86 -23.81
N LEU A 637 -19.93 -16.81 -24.41
CA LEU A 637 -20.43 -16.66 -25.78
C LEU A 637 -21.39 -15.48 -25.90
N GLN A 638 -22.33 -15.36 -24.96
CA GLN A 638 -23.27 -14.22 -24.91
C GLN A 638 -22.54 -12.89 -24.77
N LEU A 639 -21.54 -12.80 -23.88
CA LEU A 639 -20.73 -11.60 -23.67
C LEU A 639 -19.94 -11.19 -24.92
N ASN A 640 -19.39 -12.16 -25.66
CA ASN A 640 -18.64 -11.91 -26.90
C ASN A 640 -19.53 -11.54 -28.10
N SER A 641 -20.81 -11.93 -28.07
CA SER A 641 -21.74 -11.72 -29.18
C SER A 641 -22.26 -10.28 -29.29
N ASP A 642 -22.27 -9.52 -28.21
CA ASP A 642 -22.79 -8.15 -28.17
C ASP A 642 -21.65 -7.13 -27.91
N ARG A 643 -21.23 -6.43 -28.98
CA ARG A 643 -20.10 -5.46 -28.93
C ARG A 643 -20.37 -4.26 -28.02
N ASP A 644 -21.63 -3.96 -27.69
CA ASP A 644 -22.00 -2.87 -26.79
C ASP A 644 -21.89 -3.29 -25.29
N LEU A 645 -21.80 -4.59 -24.96
CA LEU A 645 -21.56 -5.12 -23.60
C LEU A 645 -20.10 -4.98 -23.13
N VAL A 646 -19.17 -4.68 -24.05
CA VAL A 646 -17.72 -4.52 -23.78
C VAL A 646 -17.43 -3.36 -22.80
N ALA A 647 -18.44 -2.53 -22.50
CA ALA A 647 -18.37 -1.45 -21.52
C ALA A 647 -18.14 -1.89 -20.06
N TRP A 648 -18.16 -3.20 -19.75
CA TRP A 648 -17.78 -3.73 -18.43
C TRP A 648 -16.53 -4.62 -18.48
N MET A 649 -15.37 -3.96 -18.48
CA MET A 649 -14.09 -4.60 -18.19
C MET A 649 -14.15 -5.34 -16.84
N GLY A 650 -14.10 -6.68 -16.87
CA GLY A 650 -14.01 -7.52 -15.66
C GLY A 650 -15.15 -8.54 -15.46
N MET A 651 -16.18 -8.55 -16.32
CA MET A 651 -17.23 -9.57 -16.24
C MET A 651 -16.75 -10.95 -16.68
N GLU A 652 -15.86 -11.04 -17.69
CA GLU A 652 -15.16 -12.28 -18.07
C GLU A 652 -14.46 -12.93 -16.87
N ARG A 653 -13.71 -12.13 -16.11
CA ARG A 653 -13.03 -12.58 -14.89
C ARG A 653 -14.03 -13.06 -13.84
N SER A 654 -15.18 -12.40 -13.73
CA SER A 654 -16.24 -12.78 -12.80
C SER A 654 -16.89 -14.11 -13.20
N ILE A 655 -17.19 -14.33 -14.48
CA ILE A 655 -17.71 -15.59 -15.03
C ILE A 655 -16.71 -16.73 -14.82
N MET A 656 -15.44 -16.51 -15.15
CA MET A 656 -14.38 -17.52 -14.99
C MET A 656 -14.20 -17.92 -13.52
N ASN A 657 -14.29 -16.96 -12.61
CA ASN A 657 -14.13 -17.17 -11.17
C ASN A 657 -15.40 -17.67 -10.47
N THR A 658 -16.51 -17.86 -11.18
CA THR A 658 -17.74 -18.35 -10.57
C THR A 658 -17.59 -19.80 -10.10
N VAL A 659 -18.02 -20.07 -8.86
CA VAL A 659 -17.86 -21.38 -8.19
C VAL A 659 -19.19 -22.04 -7.80
N SER A 660 -20.33 -21.42 -8.12
CA SER A 660 -21.65 -21.97 -7.78
C SER A 660 -22.69 -21.67 -8.84
N ARG A 661 -23.66 -22.58 -8.98
CA ARG A 661 -24.79 -22.43 -9.92
C ARG A 661 -25.59 -21.17 -9.65
N GLN A 662 -25.81 -20.83 -8.38
CA GLN A 662 -26.52 -19.59 -8.01
C GLN A 662 -25.79 -18.35 -8.53
N SER A 663 -24.46 -18.30 -8.39
CA SER A 663 -23.67 -17.17 -8.88
C SER A 663 -23.65 -17.09 -10.42
N LEU A 664 -23.79 -18.21 -11.13
CA LEU A 664 -23.97 -18.18 -12.59
C LEU A 664 -25.31 -17.56 -12.97
N LEU A 665 -26.40 -17.94 -12.29
CA LEU A 665 -27.73 -17.36 -12.51
C LEU A 665 -27.73 -15.84 -12.23
N ASP A 666 -27.02 -15.38 -11.19
CA ASP A 666 -26.92 -13.96 -10.90
C ASP A 666 -26.20 -13.18 -12.02
N LEU A 667 -25.15 -13.77 -12.59
CA LEU A 667 -24.41 -13.21 -13.73
C LEU A 667 -25.23 -13.23 -15.02
N GLU A 668 -25.96 -14.31 -15.26
CA GLU A 668 -26.89 -14.45 -16.38
C GLU A 668 -27.96 -13.37 -16.37
N ASN A 669 -28.62 -13.18 -15.22
CA ASN A 669 -29.60 -12.09 -15.05
C ASN A 669 -28.97 -10.72 -15.32
N THR A 670 -27.75 -10.49 -14.83
CA THR A 670 -27.01 -9.24 -15.07
C THR A 670 -26.74 -9.02 -16.56
N LEU A 671 -26.25 -10.04 -17.28
CA LEU A 671 -26.01 -9.97 -18.73
C LEU A 671 -27.29 -9.73 -19.52
N ASN A 672 -28.39 -10.41 -19.16
CA ASN A 672 -29.68 -10.26 -19.82
C ASN A 672 -30.24 -8.84 -19.65
N PHE A 673 -30.08 -8.22 -18.48
CA PHE A 673 -30.46 -6.82 -18.30
C PHE A 673 -29.61 -5.88 -19.15
N PHE A 674 -28.29 -6.05 -19.19
CA PHE A 674 -27.43 -5.20 -20.02
C PHE A 674 -27.70 -5.39 -21.51
N ALA A 675 -27.93 -6.61 -21.98
CA ALA A 675 -28.31 -6.87 -23.37
C ALA A 675 -29.63 -6.17 -23.73
N SER A 676 -30.60 -6.18 -22.81
CA SER A 676 -31.87 -5.45 -22.98
C SER A 676 -31.65 -3.94 -23.05
N LEU A 677 -30.78 -3.38 -22.19
CA LEU A 677 -30.45 -1.95 -22.19
C LEU A 677 -29.65 -1.54 -23.43
N SER A 678 -28.77 -2.41 -23.94
CA SER A 678 -28.05 -2.24 -25.21
C SER A 678 -29.01 -2.09 -26.39
N ARG A 679 -29.99 -3.00 -26.50
CA ARG A 679 -31.07 -2.89 -27.51
C ARG A 679 -31.84 -1.58 -27.38
N LEU A 680 -32.19 -1.17 -26.16
CA LEU A 680 -32.86 0.11 -25.91
C LEU A 680 -31.99 1.33 -26.28
N LYS A 681 -30.67 1.27 -26.12
CA LYS A 681 -29.75 2.31 -26.60
C LYS A 681 -29.75 2.39 -28.12
N GLN A 682 -29.71 1.26 -28.80
CA GLN A 682 -29.78 1.19 -30.26
C GLN A 682 -31.12 1.76 -30.75
N GLN A 683 -32.23 1.43 -30.08
CA GLN A 683 -33.55 2.01 -30.36
C GLN A 683 -33.55 3.53 -30.14
N ALA A 684 -32.99 4.02 -29.03
CA ALA A 684 -32.91 5.45 -28.75
C ALA A 684 -32.12 6.22 -29.83
N ARG A 685 -31.08 5.61 -30.43
CA ARG A 685 -30.33 6.19 -31.56
C ARG A 685 -31.21 6.35 -32.80
N LYS A 686 -32.20 5.49 -33.03
CA LYS A 686 -33.15 5.62 -34.16
C LYS A 686 -34.12 6.80 -33.97
N CYS A 687 -34.40 7.21 -32.73
CA CYS A 687 -35.23 8.37 -32.43
C CYS A 687 -34.55 9.73 -32.73
N THR A 688 -33.27 9.74 -33.12
CA THR A 688 -32.49 10.96 -33.42
C THR A 688 -33.02 11.75 -34.61
N VAL A 689 -33.65 11.08 -35.57
CA VAL A 689 -33.96 11.66 -36.88
C VAL A 689 -35.00 12.80 -36.77
N CYS A 690 -35.81 12.87 -35.71
CA CYS A 690 -36.85 13.90 -35.57
C CYS A 690 -36.75 14.79 -34.32
N THR A 691 -36.25 14.29 -33.16
CA THR A 691 -36.17 15.11 -31.93
C THR A 691 -35.03 14.70 -30.97
N VAL A 692 -33.97 15.52 -30.91
CA VAL A 692 -32.83 15.37 -29.96
C VAL A 692 -33.27 15.24 -28.49
N ALA A 693 -34.42 15.82 -28.14
CA ALA A 693 -34.98 15.76 -26.79
C ALA A 693 -35.45 14.35 -26.39
N ARG A 694 -36.09 13.58 -27.30
CA ARG A 694 -36.60 12.23 -27.01
C ARG A 694 -35.45 11.24 -26.82
N GLU A 695 -34.45 11.29 -27.69
CA GLU A 695 -33.22 10.51 -27.55
C GLU A 695 -32.53 10.79 -26.21
N ARG A 696 -32.31 12.07 -25.87
CA ARG A 696 -31.68 12.44 -24.60
C ARG A 696 -32.49 11.98 -23.39
N ASN A 697 -33.81 11.97 -23.47
CA ASN A 697 -34.69 11.46 -22.42
C ASN A 697 -34.50 9.96 -22.19
N LEU A 698 -34.55 9.16 -23.26
CA LEU A 698 -34.35 7.70 -23.20
C LEU A 698 -32.97 7.36 -22.69
N LYS A 699 -31.91 7.99 -23.23
CA LYS A 699 -30.53 7.75 -22.79
C LYS A 699 -30.37 7.99 -21.29
N ARG A 700 -30.86 9.11 -20.77
CA ARG A 700 -30.79 9.41 -19.32
C ARG A 700 -31.52 8.37 -18.47
N LYS A 701 -32.65 7.83 -18.94
CA LYS A 701 -33.40 6.78 -18.23
C LYS A 701 -32.65 5.45 -18.26
N ILE A 702 -32.10 5.08 -19.41
CA ILE A 702 -31.27 3.86 -19.58
C ILE A 702 -30.04 3.92 -18.68
N GLU A 703 -29.29 5.02 -18.73
CA GLU A 703 -28.09 5.24 -17.90
C GLU A 703 -28.39 5.16 -16.40
N ALA A 704 -29.57 5.59 -15.95
CA ALA A 704 -29.98 5.45 -14.56
C ALA A 704 -30.13 3.98 -14.13
N VAL A 705 -30.67 3.12 -15.00
CA VAL A 705 -30.80 1.68 -14.75
C VAL A 705 -29.43 1.00 -14.81
N GLU A 706 -28.60 1.32 -15.82
CA GLU A 706 -27.24 0.78 -15.93
C GLU A 706 -26.38 1.12 -14.70
N HIS A 707 -26.47 2.35 -14.23
CA HIS A 707 -25.76 2.78 -13.02
C HIS A 707 -26.26 2.06 -11.78
N TRP A 708 -27.57 1.78 -11.69
CA TRP A 708 -28.14 1.01 -10.59
C TRP A 708 -27.69 -0.46 -10.62
N ILE A 709 -27.73 -1.11 -11.79
CA ILE A 709 -27.23 -2.48 -12.00
C ILE A 709 -25.74 -2.55 -11.64
N GLY A 710 -24.94 -1.59 -12.14
CA GLY A 710 -23.50 -1.58 -11.93
C GLY A 710 -23.06 -1.32 -10.48
N ARG A 711 -23.91 -0.68 -9.66
CA ARG A 711 -23.70 -0.55 -8.21
C ARG A 711 -23.90 -1.87 -7.47
N ASN A 712 -24.76 -2.74 -7.97
CA ASN A 712 -25.10 -4.00 -7.33
C ASN A 712 -24.22 -5.13 -7.90
N ARG A 713 -22.97 -5.21 -7.45
CA ARG A 713 -21.97 -6.21 -7.90
C ARG A 713 -22.25 -7.65 -7.43
N HIS A 714 -23.33 -7.87 -6.69
CA HIS A 714 -23.73 -9.15 -6.12
C HIS A 714 -25.21 -9.41 -6.40
N ALA A 715 -25.61 -10.68 -6.26
CA ALA A 715 -26.94 -11.23 -6.49
C ALA A 715 -28.10 -10.23 -6.33
N PHE A 716 -29.12 -10.33 -7.20
CA PHE A 716 -30.37 -9.57 -7.06
C PHE A 716 -31.38 -10.35 -6.22
N THR A 717 -32.13 -9.67 -5.34
CA THR A 717 -33.32 -10.29 -4.74
C THR A 717 -34.44 -10.41 -5.78
N ALA A 718 -35.44 -11.25 -5.56
CA ALA A 718 -36.63 -11.35 -6.39
C ALA A 718 -37.34 -10.00 -6.52
N GLN A 719 -37.42 -9.23 -5.43
CA GLN A 719 -37.88 -7.84 -5.47
C GLN A 719 -37.08 -7.01 -6.50
N GLN A 720 -35.76 -7.03 -6.40
CA GLN A 720 -34.86 -6.25 -7.26
C GLN A 720 -34.90 -6.70 -8.72
N LEU A 721 -34.98 -8.01 -8.98
CA LEU A 721 -35.16 -8.56 -10.33
C LEU A 721 -36.46 -8.04 -10.95
N ARG A 722 -37.56 -8.07 -10.19
CA ARG A 722 -38.88 -7.61 -10.65
C ARG A 722 -38.91 -6.09 -10.87
N GLU A 723 -38.34 -5.31 -9.96
CA GLU A 723 -38.22 -3.86 -10.09
C GLU A 723 -37.41 -3.46 -11.34
N CYS A 724 -36.26 -4.10 -11.55
CA CYS A 724 -35.41 -3.89 -12.73
C CYS A 724 -36.15 -4.25 -14.02
N ARG A 725 -36.84 -5.40 -14.04
CA ARG A 725 -37.65 -5.85 -15.17
C ARG A 725 -38.76 -4.86 -15.51
N ASN A 726 -39.52 -4.42 -14.51
CA ASN A 726 -40.61 -3.46 -14.70
C ASN A 726 -40.09 -2.12 -15.23
N GLU A 727 -38.93 -1.66 -14.77
CA GLU A 727 -38.33 -0.42 -15.25
C GLU A 727 -37.81 -0.53 -16.69
N ILE A 728 -37.16 -1.65 -17.05
CA ILE A 728 -36.76 -1.93 -18.45
C ILE A 728 -38.00 -1.99 -19.35
N LYS A 729 -39.05 -2.68 -18.91
CA LYS A 729 -40.33 -2.77 -19.62
C LYS A 729 -40.97 -1.39 -19.83
N ARG A 730 -40.99 -0.54 -18.78
CA ARG A 730 -41.46 0.85 -18.86
C ARG A 730 -40.65 1.67 -19.86
N ILE A 731 -39.32 1.54 -19.87
CA ILE A 731 -38.45 2.25 -20.81
C ILE A 731 -38.66 1.75 -22.24
N SER A 732 -38.87 0.44 -22.43
CA SER A 732 -39.18 -0.16 -23.74
C SER A 732 -40.48 0.39 -24.33
N TYR A 733 -41.57 0.45 -23.55
CA TYR A 733 -42.81 1.09 -24.00
C TYR A 733 -42.60 2.55 -24.40
N LEU A 734 -41.82 3.30 -23.63
CA LEU A 734 -41.51 4.70 -23.96
C LEU A 734 -40.68 4.83 -25.24
N GLY A 735 -39.71 3.93 -25.42
CA GLY A 735 -38.89 3.84 -26.64
C GLY A 735 -39.73 3.56 -27.87
N ASN A 736 -40.64 2.59 -27.77
CA ASN A 736 -41.55 2.22 -28.85
C ASN A 736 -42.46 3.39 -29.26
N ILE A 737 -43.07 4.10 -28.30
CA ILE A 737 -43.89 5.29 -28.58
C ILE A 737 -43.06 6.39 -29.26
N PHE A 738 -41.85 6.67 -28.78
CA PHE A 738 -40.98 7.69 -29.36
C PHE A 738 -40.52 7.34 -30.78
N GLU A 739 -40.25 6.06 -31.06
CA GLU A 739 -39.91 5.57 -32.39
C GLU A 739 -41.10 5.74 -33.36
N ARG A 740 -42.31 5.37 -32.96
CA ARG A 740 -43.53 5.55 -33.77
C ARG A 740 -43.79 7.02 -34.11
N LEU A 741 -43.72 7.90 -33.13
CA LEU A 741 -43.89 9.35 -33.32
C LEU A 741 -42.84 9.91 -34.29
N SER A 742 -41.58 9.49 -34.13
CA SER A 742 -40.49 9.91 -35.02
C SER A 742 -40.69 9.37 -36.45
N GLY A 743 -41.18 8.14 -36.61
CA GLY A 743 -41.51 7.56 -37.92
C GLY A 743 -42.56 8.39 -38.68
N TYR A 744 -43.56 8.93 -37.99
CA TYR A 744 -44.59 9.78 -38.59
C TYR A 744 -44.08 11.19 -38.93
N GLU A 745 -43.32 11.79 -38.01
CA GLU A 745 -42.69 13.10 -38.21
C GLU A 745 -41.74 13.06 -39.43
N ASN A 746 -40.98 11.97 -39.61
CA ASN A 746 -40.11 11.75 -40.78
C ASN A 746 -40.86 11.65 -42.11
N LYS A 747 -42.08 11.12 -42.09
CA LYS A 747 -42.94 11.05 -43.28
C LYS A 747 -43.63 12.39 -43.60
N GLN A 748 -43.29 13.47 -42.88
CA GLN A 748 -43.93 14.79 -42.96
C GLN A 748 -45.46 14.76 -42.78
N ALA A 749 -45.99 13.70 -42.13
CA ALA A 749 -47.41 13.55 -41.86
C ALA A 749 -47.75 14.20 -40.53
N SER A 750 -48.76 15.07 -40.50
CA SER A 750 -49.32 15.60 -39.25
C SER A 750 -50.20 14.55 -38.58
N LEU A 751 -49.87 14.19 -37.34
CA LEU A 751 -50.74 13.34 -36.54
C LEU A 751 -52.04 14.07 -36.18
N PRO A 752 -53.18 13.37 -36.24
CA PRO A 752 -54.46 13.92 -35.76
C PRO A 752 -54.39 14.28 -34.27
N THR A 753 -55.11 15.34 -33.89
CA THR A 753 -55.07 15.90 -32.53
C THR A 753 -55.38 14.86 -31.47
N GLU A 754 -56.30 13.93 -31.76
CA GLU A 754 -56.65 12.82 -30.88
C GLU A 754 -55.49 11.84 -30.68
N ALA A 755 -54.77 11.47 -31.74
CA ALA A 755 -53.59 10.61 -31.66
C ALA A 755 -52.44 11.27 -30.87
N VAL A 756 -52.26 12.59 -31.01
CA VAL A 756 -51.28 13.36 -30.21
C VAL A 756 -51.69 13.39 -28.73
N ALA A 757 -52.98 13.55 -28.43
CA ALA A 757 -53.50 13.54 -27.06
C ALA A 757 -53.29 12.17 -26.40
N LEU A 758 -53.63 11.08 -27.08
CA LEU A 758 -53.41 9.72 -26.61
C LEU A 758 -51.91 9.42 -26.41
N ALA A 759 -51.05 9.83 -27.34
CA ALA A 759 -49.60 9.67 -27.20
C ALA A 759 -49.05 10.42 -25.97
N ASN A 760 -49.52 11.64 -25.73
CA ASN A 760 -49.16 12.41 -24.53
C ASN A 760 -49.70 11.78 -23.24
N GLU A 761 -50.89 11.17 -23.27
CA GLU A 761 -51.44 10.40 -22.16
C GLU A 761 -50.54 9.19 -21.84
N ALA A 762 -50.19 8.39 -22.86
CA ALA A 762 -49.30 7.24 -22.71
C ALA A 762 -47.91 7.65 -22.19
N ILE A 763 -47.32 8.72 -22.74
CA ILE A 763 -46.07 9.29 -22.25
C ILE A 763 -46.22 9.77 -20.80
N GLY A 764 -47.35 10.39 -20.47
CA GLY A 764 -47.68 10.84 -19.12
C GLY A 764 -47.68 9.70 -18.12
N ILE A 765 -48.32 8.57 -18.44
CA ILE A 765 -48.30 7.34 -17.64
C ILE A 765 -46.87 6.84 -17.44
N LEU A 766 -46.07 6.81 -18.50
CA LEU A 766 -44.70 6.27 -18.50
C LEU A 766 -43.67 7.21 -17.85
N GLN A 767 -43.93 8.51 -17.75
CA GLN A 767 -43.03 9.50 -17.16
C GLN A 767 -43.31 9.77 -15.67
N ARG A 768 -44.34 9.14 -15.10
CA ARG A 768 -44.60 9.19 -13.65
C ARG A 768 -43.40 8.69 -12.86
N GLN A 769 -43.26 9.22 -11.65
CA GLN A 769 -42.03 9.06 -10.88
C GLN A 769 -42.05 7.89 -9.91
N ASP A 770 -43.16 7.18 -9.83
CA ASP A 770 -43.39 6.04 -8.96
C ASP A 770 -43.40 4.70 -9.74
N PRO A 771 -43.38 3.54 -9.05
CA PRO A 771 -43.21 2.23 -9.69
C PRO A 771 -44.18 1.94 -10.84
N PHE A 772 -43.69 1.21 -11.85
CA PHE A 772 -44.53 0.69 -12.93
C PHE A 772 -45.18 -0.61 -12.47
N THR A 773 -46.46 -0.54 -12.12
CA THR A 773 -47.27 -1.65 -11.59
C THR A 773 -48.12 -2.28 -12.69
N GLN A 774 -48.64 -3.48 -12.44
CA GLN A 774 -49.51 -4.19 -13.38
C GLN A 774 -50.75 -3.37 -13.78
N SER A 775 -51.45 -2.75 -12.82
CA SER A 775 -52.61 -1.89 -13.10
C SER A 775 -52.30 -0.71 -14.04
N ARG A 776 -51.06 -0.20 -13.99
CA ARG A 776 -50.60 0.86 -14.91
C ARG A 776 -50.30 0.32 -16.29
N GLU A 777 -49.73 -0.87 -16.36
CA GLU A 777 -49.54 -1.55 -17.61
C GLU A 777 -50.88 -1.80 -18.31
N GLU A 778 -51.90 -2.28 -17.60
CA GLU A 778 -53.26 -2.44 -18.13
C GLU A 778 -53.86 -1.11 -18.60
N SER A 779 -53.62 -0.02 -17.86
CA SER A 779 -54.06 1.31 -18.26
C SER A 779 -53.33 1.82 -19.50
N LEU A 780 -52.02 1.57 -19.60
CA LEU A 780 -51.22 1.90 -20.77
C LEU A 780 -51.63 1.08 -21.99
N GLN A 781 -51.87 -0.22 -21.84
CA GLN A 781 -52.30 -1.11 -22.92
C GLN A 781 -53.62 -0.63 -23.55
N ARG A 782 -54.60 -0.24 -22.73
CA ARG A 782 -55.86 0.37 -23.23
C ARG A 782 -55.64 1.65 -24.05
N VAL A 783 -54.62 2.44 -23.73
CA VAL A 783 -54.25 3.64 -24.51
C VAL A 783 -53.49 3.25 -25.77
N LEU A 784 -52.59 2.26 -25.69
CA LEU A 784 -51.82 1.76 -26.83
C LEU A 784 -52.72 1.12 -27.90
N GLU A 785 -53.74 0.34 -27.52
CA GLU A 785 -54.73 -0.25 -28.44
C GLU A 785 -55.43 0.81 -29.29
N LYS A 786 -55.78 1.96 -28.68
CA LYS A 786 -56.39 3.08 -29.41
C LYS A 786 -55.39 3.82 -30.29
N ILE A 787 -54.12 3.87 -29.88
CA ILE A 787 -53.06 4.50 -30.66
C ILE A 787 -52.68 3.64 -31.87
N ASP A 788 -52.77 2.30 -31.78
CA ASP A 788 -52.39 1.37 -32.85
C ASP A 788 -53.17 1.63 -34.16
N GLU A 789 -54.41 2.11 -34.07
CA GLU A 789 -55.22 2.52 -35.24
C GLU A 789 -54.54 3.64 -36.06
N TRP A 790 -53.83 4.54 -35.38
CA TRP A 790 -53.22 5.73 -35.98
C TRP A 790 -51.71 5.59 -36.17
N LEU A 791 -51.06 4.82 -35.30
CA LEU A 791 -49.62 4.56 -35.23
C LEU A 791 -49.41 3.04 -35.15
N PRO A 792 -49.57 2.29 -36.26
CA PRO A 792 -49.41 0.85 -36.25
C PRO A 792 -48.02 0.47 -35.75
N ALA A 793 -47.95 -0.60 -34.96
CA ALA A 793 -46.70 -1.09 -34.42
C ALA A 793 -45.70 -1.38 -35.55
N ALA A 794 -44.47 -0.84 -35.44
CA ALA A 794 -43.35 -1.45 -36.14
C ALA A 794 -43.22 -2.90 -35.63
N GLU A 795 -42.77 -3.85 -36.46
CA GLU A 795 -42.63 -5.29 -36.19
C GLU A 795 -41.83 -5.70 -34.93
N LEU A 796 -41.43 -4.76 -34.09
CA LEU A 796 -40.98 -5.00 -32.73
C LEU A 796 -42.16 -4.94 -31.76
N GLN A 797 -42.96 -6.01 -31.73
CA GLN A 797 -43.48 -6.49 -30.45
C GLN A 797 -42.27 -6.70 -29.52
N LEU A 798 -42.44 -6.59 -28.19
CA LEU A 798 -41.46 -7.19 -27.26
C LEU A 798 -41.12 -8.56 -27.84
N SER A 799 -39.86 -8.77 -28.25
CA SER A 799 -39.54 -10.00 -28.98
C SER A 799 -39.98 -11.20 -28.13
N GLU A 800 -40.29 -12.33 -28.75
CA GLU A 800 -40.63 -13.53 -27.99
C GLU A 800 -39.53 -13.81 -26.94
N ALA A 801 -38.27 -13.51 -27.25
CA ALA A 801 -37.15 -13.50 -26.30
C ALA A 801 -37.26 -12.46 -25.16
N GLU A 802 -37.85 -11.28 -25.34
CA GLU A 802 -38.10 -10.30 -24.27
C GLU A 802 -39.29 -10.68 -23.39
N ARG A 803 -40.35 -11.24 -23.99
CA ARG A 803 -41.47 -11.83 -23.23
C ARG A 803 -40.99 -13.04 -22.44
N VAL A 804 -40.23 -13.92 -23.08
CA VAL A 804 -39.62 -15.14 -22.51
C VAL A 804 -38.58 -14.78 -21.44
N MET A 805 -37.69 -13.79 -21.61
CA MET A 805 -36.80 -13.34 -20.51
C MET A 805 -37.57 -12.72 -19.32
N ILE A 806 -38.74 -12.11 -19.59
CA ILE A 806 -39.64 -11.54 -18.57
C ILE A 806 -40.39 -12.64 -17.79
N THR A 807 -40.73 -13.77 -18.43
CA THR A 807 -41.39 -14.94 -17.81
C THR A 807 -40.42 -16.02 -17.28
N GLU A 808 -39.29 -16.29 -17.94
CA GLU A 808 -38.27 -17.26 -17.53
C GLU A 808 -37.51 -16.82 -16.29
N ALA A 809 -37.38 -15.52 -16.05
CA ALA A 809 -36.87 -15.03 -14.77
C ALA A 809 -37.91 -15.14 -13.62
N MET A 810 -39.02 -15.86 -13.82
CA MET A 810 -39.85 -16.47 -12.76
C MET A 810 -39.53 -17.95 -12.51
N GLN A 811 -38.72 -18.61 -13.35
CA GLN A 811 -38.54 -20.06 -13.36
C GLN A 811 -37.46 -20.62 -12.42
N PHE A 812 -36.88 -19.82 -11.53
CA PHE A 812 -36.02 -20.36 -10.46
C PHE A 812 -36.30 -19.76 -9.08
N GLY A 813 -37.57 -19.79 -8.69
CA GLY A 813 -37.99 -19.98 -7.30
C GLY A 813 -38.65 -21.35 -7.19
N ARG A 814 -37.98 -22.34 -6.60
CA ARG A 814 -38.50 -23.72 -6.53
C ARG A 814 -39.83 -23.80 -5.77
N GLY A 815 -40.92 -24.12 -6.48
CA GLY A 815 -42.17 -24.67 -5.95
C GLY A 815 -42.71 -25.73 -6.91
N HIS A 816 -43.27 -26.85 -6.41
CA HIS A 816 -43.84 -27.92 -7.25
C HIS A 816 -45.16 -27.46 -7.92
N TRP A 817 -45.48 -28.01 -9.09
CA TRP A 817 -46.68 -27.71 -9.88
C TRP A 817 -47.81 -28.69 -9.59
N TYR A 818 -49.04 -28.16 -9.55
CA TYR A 818 -50.25 -28.92 -9.24
C TYR A 818 -51.37 -28.60 -10.22
N ARG A 819 -52.27 -29.56 -10.45
CA ARG A 819 -53.51 -29.36 -11.22
C ARG A 819 -54.74 -29.46 -10.32
N CYS A 820 -55.68 -28.54 -10.54
CA CYS A 820 -57.00 -28.63 -9.92
C CYS A 820 -57.82 -29.77 -10.55
N PRO A 821 -58.96 -30.18 -9.96
CA PRO A 821 -59.79 -31.28 -10.48
C PRO A 821 -60.29 -31.08 -11.92
N GLN A 822 -60.30 -29.83 -12.43
CA GLN A 822 -60.70 -29.47 -13.79
C GLN A 822 -59.51 -29.23 -14.74
N GLY A 823 -58.28 -29.53 -14.30
CA GLY A 823 -57.08 -29.53 -15.16
C GLY A 823 -56.26 -28.23 -15.20
N HIS A 824 -56.71 -27.14 -14.57
CA HIS A 824 -55.97 -25.86 -14.51
C HIS A 824 -54.76 -25.94 -13.57
N LEU A 825 -53.64 -25.36 -14.02
CA LEU A 825 -52.35 -25.40 -13.34
C LEU A 825 -52.22 -24.30 -12.27
N TYR A 826 -51.70 -24.67 -11.10
CA TYR A 826 -51.37 -23.72 -10.04
C TYR A 826 -50.09 -24.13 -9.32
N THR A 827 -49.42 -23.16 -8.68
CA THR A 827 -48.21 -23.40 -7.87
C THR A 827 -48.49 -23.10 -6.42
N ILE A 828 -47.72 -23.75 -5.54
CA ILE A 828 -47.77 -23.50 -4.11
C ILE A 828 -46.42 -22.91 -3.71
N GLY A 829 -46.44 -21.78 -3.01
CA GLY A 829 -45.27 -20.95 -2.71
C GLY A 829 -44.18 -21.60 -1.84
N GLU A 830 -43.84 -20.99 -0.70
CA GLU A 830 -42.53 -21.10 -0.01
C GLU A 830 -41.96 -22.50 0.34
N CYS A 831 -42.71 -23.59 0.16
CA CYS A 831 -42.22 -24.95 0.39
C CYS A 831 -42.47 -25.94 -0.76
N GLY A 832 -43.13 -25.52 -1.84
CA GLY A 832 -43.48 -26.39 -2.96
C GLY A 832 -44.39 -27.55 -2.58
N ARG A 833 -45.12 -27.52 -1.46
CA ARG A 833 -46.14 -28.52 -1.08
C ARG A 833 -47.36 -27.85 -0.44
N PRO A 834 -48.58 -28.42 -0.52
CA PRO A 834 -49.79 -27.76 -0.03
C PRO A 834 -49.81 -27.58 1.48
N MET A 835 -50.00 -26.34 1.91
CA MET A 835 -50.04 -25.95 3.32
C MET A 835 -51.36 -25.28 3.71
N GLN A 836 -52.12 -24.82 2.73
CA GLN A 836 -53.44 -24.21 2.90
C GLN A 836 -54.32 -24.58 1.71
N GLN A 837 -55.62 -24.69 1.94
CA GLN A 837 -56.61 -24.81 0.86
C GLN A 837 -57.05 -23.42 0.40
N SER A 838 -57.19 -23.25 -0.91
CA SER A 838 -57.65 -22.04 -1.59
C SER A 838 -58.62 -22.43 -2.70
N SER A 839 -59.28 -21.46 -3.34
CA SER A 839 -60.13 -21.70 -4.51
C SER A 839 -59.36 -21.42 -5.81
N CYS A 840 -59.58 -22.24 -6.82
CA CYS A 840 -59.00 -22.08 -8.16
C CYS A 840 -59.48 -20.76 -8.75
N PRO A 841 -58.59 -19.85 -9.18
CA PRO A 841 -58.99 -18.55 -9.73
C PRO A 841 -59.83 -18.68 -11.01
N GLU A 842 -59.65 -19.78 -11.75
CA GLU A 842 -60.27 -19.97 -13.08
C GLU A 842 -61.59 -20.73 -13.02
N CYS A 843 -61.71 -21.74 -12.16
CA CYS A 843 -62.93 -22.59 -12.10
C CYS A 843 -63.59 -22.66 -10.72
N GLY A 844 -63.04 -21.98 -9.71
CA GLY A 844 -63.58 -21.95 -8.34
C GLY A 844 -63.40 -23.23 -7.52
N ALA A 845 -62.92 -24.33 -8.12
CA ALA A 845 -62.71 -25.61 -7.43
C ALA A 845 -61.66 -25.50 -6.30
N THR A 846 -61.81 -26.29 -5.24
CA THR A 846 -60.86 -26.27 -4.10
C THR A 846 -59.49 -26.81 -4.52
N ILE A 847 -58.47 -25.97 -4.38
CA ILE A 847 -57.07 -26.24 -4.69
C ILE A 847 -56.18 -26.17 -3.45
N GLY A 848 -55.00 -26.79 -3.52
CA GLY A 848 -54.08 -26.92 -2.40
C GLY A 848 -54.41 -28.11 -1.50
N GLY A 849 -54.22 -27.94 -0.20
CA GLY A 849 -54.27 -29.03 0.78
C GLY A 849 -53.65 -28.61 2.10
N GLN A 850 -53.68 -29.49 3.10
CA GLN A 850 -53.15 -29.21 4.43
C GLN A 850 -52.08 -30.24 4.77
N ASN A 851 -51.12 -29.89 5.63
CA ASN A 851 -50.07 -30.79 6.10
C ASN A 851 -49.27 -31.49 4.97
N HIS A 852 -48.92 -30.75 3.91
CA HIS A 852 -48.17 -31.23 2.75
C HIS A 852 -48.83 -32.36 1.94
N THR A 853 -50.11 -32.62 2.19
CA THR A 853 -50.92 -33.60 1.46
C THR A 853 -51.89 -32.85 0.57
N LEU A 854 -51.95 -33.21 -0.71
CA LEU A 854 -52.93 -32.63 -1.64
C LEU A 854 -54.33 -33.06 -1.25
N THR A 855 -55.30 -32.16 -1.46
CA THR A 855 -56.72 -32.54 -1.40
C THR A 855 -56.98 -33.62 -2.47
N GLN A 856 -57.78 -34.65 -2.15
CA GLN A 856 -57.85 -35.93 -2.88
C GLN A 856 -58.06 -35.84 -4.41
N ASP A 857 -58.59 -34.73 -4.91
CA ASP A 857 -58.91 -34.52 -6.33
C ASP A 857 -57.91 -33.60 -7.07
N ASN A 858 -56.85 -33.15 -6.39
CA ASN A 858 -55.77 -32.37 -6.99
C ASN A 858 -54.58 -33.31 -7.29
N VAL A 859 -53.89 -33.09 -8.41
CA VAL A 859 -52.80 -33.98 -8.86
C VAL A 859 -51.47 -33.23 -8.87
N ALA A 860 -50.43 -33.84 -8.28
CA ALA A 860 -49.05 -33.38 -8.39
C ALA A 860 -48.52 -33.75 -9.79
N ASP A 861 -48.15 -32.76 -10.58
CA ASP A 861 -47.73 -33.00 -11.96
C ASP A 861 -46.21 -33.19 -12.03
N ASP A 862 -45.74 -34.33 -11.51
CA ASP A 862 -44.33 -34.73 -11.55
C ASP A 862 -43.88 -35.17 -12.97
N GLN A 863 -44.78 -35.21 -13.96
CA GLN A 863 -44.53 -35.73 -15.32
C GLN A 863 -44.06 -34.70 -16.35
N ILE A 864 -44.01 -33.40 -16.02
CA ILE A 864 -43.51 -32.37 -16.95
C ILE A 864 -41.97 -32.44 -17.12
N LEU A 865 -41.25 -33.11 -16.21
CA LEU A 865 -39.80 -33.32 -16.37
C LEU A 865 -39.44 -34.49 -17.30
N GLU A 866 -40.35 -35.44 -17.57
CA GLU A 866 -40.10 -36.56 -18.49
C GLU A 866 -40.49 -36.25 -19.94
N SER A 867 -41.43 -35.32 -20.17
CA SER A 867 -41.84 -34.91 -21.52
C SER A 867 -40.83 -33.99 -22.22
N ALA A 868 -39.96 -33.29 -21.48
CA ALA A 868 -38.87 -32.51 -22.06
C ALA A 868 -37.72 -33.38 -22.60
N SER A 869 -37.56 -34.62 -22.11
CA SER A 869 -36.56 -35.58 -22.59
C SER A 869 -37.01 -36.44 -23.78
N ALA A 870 -38.27 -36.33 -24.21
CA ALA A 870 -38.81 -37.09 -25.34
C ALA A 870 -38.67 -36.38 -26.71
N GLN A 871 -38.33 -35.08 -26.73
CA GLN A 871 -38.10 -34.33 -27.98
C GLN A 871 -36.64 -34.33 -28.46
N GLU A 872 -35.72 -34.97 -27.73
CA GLU A 872 -34.31 -35.19 -28.16
C GLU A 872 -34.06 -36.59 -28.73
N ARG A 873 -35.12 -37.35 -29.05
CA ARG A 873 -35.04 -38.57 -29.87
C ARG A 873 -35.95 -38.48 -31.09
N GLU A 874 -35.60 -37.56 -31.99
CA GLU A 874 -35.86 -37.65 -33.45
C GLU A 874 -34.72 -36.97 -34.21
#